data_AF-C6E1M3-F1
#
_entry.id   AF-C6E1M3-F1
#
_cell.length_a   1.000
_cell.length_b   1.000
_cell.length_c   1.000
_cell.angle_alpha   90.00
_cell.angle_beta   90.00
_cell.angle_gamma   90.00
#
_symmetry.space_group_name_H-M   'P 1'
#
loop_
_entity.id
_entity.type
_entity.pdbx_description
1 polymer ?
#
loop_
_entity_poly.entity_id
_entity_poly.type
_entity_poly.pdbx_seq_one_letter_code
_entity_poly.pdbx_strand_id
1 'polypeptide(L)'
;MQRKLLKRSSSFLIALTAAATLFLGGCEGDKGDPGAPGRDATSGFTNISSLTTQQRVDLEFDQTNSVVTGVTIASPPVVTFKIIDVNGNPVRGIGQRSANGQLTNLAFSIAKLVPGTDGSPSTWVNYVVTSSPTGTTPVAASRPTRDREGTLVENSDGSYTYTFARDIAQAQTLANGFTYAGNNRRADLGDLTYNPSLTHRVVVEYGGEIPDTEPELTMKNAVNIIYDFIPATGARVTSANSQREIVLTKYCNECHGNPGDPNNLSDQGWGLGITTPHHDARRDTRYCVICHTFQRAYGRPISTAVNDVYTDARTYVTAQTGANGEVLGEFVTLVHKIHMGDRLTKSGYNYAGVMFDQLVSPTDPALCRKCHRGDTAEQLAAAPQGDNWHDMPSRKACGSCHDGVNFQTGEGHSLGNLVQTNDSACTGCHNATGVQQNHQSRRLTTTNTTTPAGYVNFFYEIASATVDAATNNLSVRFRIQQSTDSAANKTNVVFTGPGAVTGTPADAVISGFSGSPSFLLAYALPQDGIDNPADYNNRGKVAAQPDLISIANLLAPANAGTLGSISGPDASGYYTATILSARAFPAGATMRAVGLQAYFTQSNVTENAGRYAVSVITPVTGDAVRRKVVDSSKCDVCHERLDFHGGNRVFEIQLCITCHNPNLTSSGRTITANLSTFAFTPVQQAILTEWEFDTTLTNAALNFPETSNNLKDMIHGIHAGQERSTPFRDVRNGPGAGRITLINAGSIAFPNLLGNCEACHVTDPANTNRVTYDVELPAGVLPTTNVTQNNIDPAARTAAGITAARGTVPNPQDLVIAPTTGACISCHDTPIAKAHMQANGALLGAGLNGPSYTDVGVARSVLDAMGPPNFGEQCVLCHGTGRIADVTVVHQR
;
A
#
# COMPACT_ATOMS: atom_id res chain seq x y z
N MET A 1 -19.46 3.89 -8.87
CA MET A 1 -20.19 3.70 -10.15
C MET A 1 -21.00 4.94 -10.60
N GLN A 2 -20.64 6.17 -10.22
CA GLN A 2 -21.32 7.40 -10.69
C GLN A 2 -20.47 8.32 -11.59
N ARG A 3 -19.25 7.95 -11.98
CA ARG A 3 -18.34 8.85 -12.73
C ARG A 3 -18.21 8.59 -14.25
N LYS A 4 -18.86 7.57 -14.83
CA LYS A 4 -18.71 7.24 -16.28
C LYS A 4 -19.82 7.77 -17.22
N LEU A 5 -20.77 8.57 -16.75
CA LEU A 5 -21.91 9.02 -17.57
C LEU A 5 -21.91 10.52 -17.97
N LEU A 6 -20.87 11.29 -17.65
CA LEU A 6 -20.73 12.70 -18.05
C LEU A 6 -19.51 12.92 -18.95
N LYS A 7 -19.47 12.23 -20.08
CA LYS A 7 -18.59 12.57 -21.21
C LYS A 7 -19.40 12.49 -22.49
N ARG A 8 -20.16 13.56 -22.79
CA ARG A 8 -20.66 13.95 -24.12
C ARG A 8 -21.51 15.19 -23.95
N SER A 9 -20.96 16.35 -24.29
CA SER A 9 -21.60 17.53 -24.90
C SER A 9 -20.71 18.75 -24.67
N SER A 10 -19.75 18.97 -25.56
CA SER A 10 -19.11 20.28 -25.74
C SER A 10 -19.90 21.03 -26.80
N SER A 11 -20.40 22.23 -26.47
CA SER A 11 -20.52 23.42 -27.33
C SER A 11 -21.53 24.40 -26.71
N PHE A 12 -21.06 25.55 -26.19
CA PHE A 12 -21.55 26.88 -26.60
C PHE A 12 -20.73 28.00 -25.93
N LEU A 13 -20.44 29.04 -26.72
CA LEU A 13 -19.54 30.16 -26.49
C LEU A 13 -20.01 31.19 -25.43
N ILE A 14 -19.02 31.72 -24.70
CA ILE A 14 -18.67 33.15 -24.40
C ILE A 14 -19.81 34.19 -24.35
N ALA A 15 -19.97 34.87 -23.20
CA ALA A 15 -19.97 36.34 -23.09
C ALA A 15 -19.91 36.87 -21.64
N LEU A 16 -18.77 37.53 -21.34
CA LEU A 16 -18.57 38.79 -20.61
C LEU A 16 -18.95 38.99 -19.12
N THR A 17 -17.88 39.07 -18.31
CA THR A 17 -17.43 40.21 -17.45
C THR A 17 -18.26 40.73 -16.26
N ALA A 18 -17.48 40.98 -15.19
CA ALA A 18 -17.61 42.01 -14.15
C ALA A 18 -18.34 41.63 -12.85
N ALA A 19 -17.58 41.06 -11.90
CA ALA A 19 -17.59 41.46 -10.49
C ALA A 19 -16.35 40.89 -9.78
N ALA A 20 -15.18 41.45 -10.13
CA ALA A 20 -13.98 41.33 -9.31
C ALA A 20 -13.89 42.56 -8.42
N THR A 21 -14.42 42.48 -7.21
CA THR A 21 -14.12 43.43 -6.12
C THR A 21 -14.31 42.78 -4.75
N LEU A 22 -13.20 42.77 -4.01
CA LEU A 22 -13.05 42.59 -2.56
C LEU A 22 -13.46 41.25 -1.92
N PHE A 23 -12.48 40.33 -1.84
CA PHE A 23 -12.23 39.56 -0.61
C PHE A 23 -10.78 39.80 -0.16
N LEU A 24 -10.51 41.02 0.31
CA LEU A 24 -9.44 41.26 1.28
C LEU A 24 -10.00 40.84 2.64
N GLY A 25 -10.06 39.53 2.89
CA GLY A 25 -10.26 38.99 4.22
C GLY A 25 -8.93 39.08 4.96
N GLY A 26 -8.71 40.18 5.68
CA GLY A 26 -7.64 40.26 6.66
C GLY A 26 -7.78 39.09 7.64
N CYS A 27 -6.68 38.39 7.88
CA CYS A 27 -6.62 37.35 8.89
C CYS A 27 -6.97 37.99 10.24
N GLU A 28 -8.14 37.64 10.78
CA GLU A 28 -8.50 37.98 12.16
C GLU A 28 -7.53 37.27 13.11
N GLY A 29 -7.14 37.98 14.16
CA GLY A 29 -6.07 37.59 15.08
C GLY A 29 -6.31 36.29 15.84
N ASP A 30 -5.19 35.78 16.34
CA ASP A 30 -5.00 34.54 17.08
C ASP A 30 -6.20 34.18 17.98
N LYS A 31 -6.97 33.17 17.56
CA LYS A 31 -7.69 32.34 18.52
C LYS A 31 -6.64 31.38 19.07
N GLY A 32 -6.21 31.62 20.30
CA GLY A 32 -5.43 30.63 21.05
C GLY A 32 -6.17 29.29 21.06
N ASP A 33 -5.41 28.21 21.26
CA ASP A 33 -5.94 26.85 21.38
C ASP A 33 -7.25 26.87 22.18
N PRO A 34 -8.33 26.21 21.71
CA PRO A 34 -9.46 25.95 22.55
C PRO A 34 -8.93 25.28 23.82
N GLY A 35 -9.00 25.98 24.96
CA GLY A 35 -8.66 25.39 26.24
C GLY A 35 -9.44 24.09 26.38
N ALA A 36 -8.80 23.03 26.88
CA ALA A 36 -9.40 21.72 27.05
C ALA A 36 -10.83 21.89 27.60
N PRO A 37 -11.89 21.56 26.83
CA PRO A 37 -13.25 21.80 27.29
C PRO A 37 -13.51 20.98 28.55
N GLY A 38 -14.06 21.64 29.58
CA GLY A 38 -14.35 21.03 30.87
C GLY A 38 -15.17 19.75 30.70
N ARG A 39 -14.53 18.61 30.98
CA ARG A 39 -15.25 17.36 31.25
C ARG A 39 -16.11 17.60 32.47
N ASP A 40 -17.37 17.19 32.41
CA ASP A 40 -18.19 17.10 33.61
C ASP A 40 -17.58 16.01 34.51
N ALA A 41 -16.64 16.41 35.36
CA ALA A 41 -15.86 15.56 36.24
C ALA A 41 -16.71 14.92 37.36
N THR A 42 -18.03 14.95 37.23
CA THR A 42 -18.97 14.55 38.28
C THR A 42 -19.70 13.23 38.02
N SER A 43 -19.63 12.64 36.80
CA SER A 43 -20.49 11.48 36.47
C SER A 43 -19.80 10.12 36.25
N GLY A 44 -18.47 10.04 36.06
CA GLY A 44 -17.79 8.75 35.85
C GLY A 44 -18.21 7.97 34.58
N PHE A 45 -18.90 8.62 33.64
CA PHE A 45 -19.39 8.06 32.38
C PHE A 45 -19.09 9.00 31.20
N THR A 46 -18.99 8.43 30.00
CA THR A 46 -18.97 9.19 28.74
C THR A 46 -20.33 9.11 28.09
N ASN A 47 -21.12 10.19 28.12
CA ASN A 47 -22.48 10.20 27.58
C ASN A 47 -22.52 10.75 26.15
N ILE A 48 -22.86 9.89 25.19
CA ILE A 48 -22.88 10.24 23.76
C ILE A 48 -23.84 11.39 23.45
N SER A 49 -24.97 11.48 24.15
CA SER A 49 -25.99 12.50 23.86
C SER A 49 -25.56 13.91 24.27
N SER A 50 -24.57 14.04 25.15
CA SER A 50 -24.00 15.34 25.56
C SER A 50 -22.82 15.80 24.69
N LEU A 51 -22.28 14.94 23.82
CA LEU A 51 -21.14 15.28 22.97
C LEU A 51 -21.58 16.13 21.77
N THR A 52 -20.76 17.11 21.40
CA THR A 52 -20.90 17.82 20.12
C THR A 52 -20.68 16.86 18.96
N THR A 53 -21.10 17.24 17.76
CA THR A 53 -20.88 16.43 16.55
C THR A 53 -19.41 16.10 16.34
N GLN A 54 -18.51 17.08 16.48
CA GLN A 54 -17.07 16.85 16.33
C GLN A 54 -16.53 15.91 17.42
N GLN A 55 -16.98 16.07 18.66
CA GLN A 55 -16.58 15.16 19.75
C GLN A 55 -17.05 13.71 19.52
N ARG A 56 -18.19 13.50 18.84
CA ARG A 56 -18.62 12.16 18.43
C ARG A 56 -17.78 11.60 17.29
N VAL A 57 -17.36 12.45 16.34
CA VAL A 57 -16.45 12.06 15.25
C VAL A 57 -15.13 11.55 15.81
N ASP A 58 -14.56 12.28 16.78
CA ASP A 58 -13.25 12.01 17.37
C ASP A 58 -13.29 11.08 18.58
N LEU A 59 -14.46 10.54 18.96
CA LEU A 59 -14.56 9.65 20.11
C LEU A 59 -13.75 8.37 19.86
N GLU A 60 -12.89 8.03 20.80
CA GLU A 60 -12.10 6.81 20.80
C GLU A 60 -12.63 5.85 21.87
N PHE A 61 -12.73 4.57 21.50
CA PHE A 61 -13.16 3.51 22.42
C PHE A 61 -11.95 2.82 23.04
N ASP A 62 -12.16 1.96 24.03
CA ASP A 62 -11.21 0.93 24.47
C ASP A 62 -11.81 -0.46 24.18
N GLN A 63 -11.30 -1.12 23.13
CA GLN A 63 -11.72 -2.41 22.61
C GLN A 63 -11.30 -3.56 23.53
N THR A 64 -10.20 -3.37 24.29
CA THR A 64 -9.69 -4.37 25.23
C THR A 64 -10.58 -4.45 26.45
N ASN A 65 -11.02 -3.28 26.94
CA ASN A 65 -11.88 -3.19 28.12
C ASN A 65 -13.39 -3.14 27.80
N SER A 66 -13.78 -3.01 26.53
CA SER A 66 -15.16 -3.20 26.08
C SER A 66 -15.46 -4.70 25.98
N VAL A 67 -16.44 -5.19 26.75
CA VAL A 67 -16.65 -6.63 26.94
C VAL A 67 -18.11 -7.04 26.85
N VAL A 68 -18.35 -8.27 26.39
CA VAL A 68 -19.59 -9.00 26.66
C VAL A 68 -19.40 -9.73 27.98
N THR A 69 -20.25 -9.45 28.97
CA THR A 69 -20.19 -10.05 30.30
C THR A 69 -21.07 -11.29 30.44
N GLY A 70 -22.05 -11.45 29.56
CA GLY A 70 -22.92 -12.62 29.57
C GLY A 70 -23.72 -12.77 28.28
N VAL A 71 -23.94 -14.03 27.89
CA VAL A 71 -24.86 -14.40 26.81
C VAL A 71 -25.72 -15.55 27.31
N THR A 72 -27.04 -15.40 27.17
CA THR A 72 -28.01 -16.46 27.47
C THR A 72 -28.85 -16.73 26.22
N ILE A 73 -28.92 -18.00 25.81
CA ILE A 73 -29.79 -18.43 24.71
C ILE A 73 -31.03 -19.09 25.30
N ALA A 74 -32.02 -18.27 25.63
CA ALA A 74 -33.32 -18.70 26.17
C ALA A 74 -34.49 -18.33 25.23
N SER A 75 -34.20 -18.25 23.92
CA SER A 75 -35.17 -18.01 22.83
C SER A 75 -36.13 -16.83 23.07
N PRO A 76 -35.74 -15.58 22.71
CA PRO A 76 -34.56 -15.20 21.92
C PRO A 76 -33.26 -15.04 22.73
N PRO A 77 -32.08 -14.94 22.07
CA PRO A 77 -30.82 -14.61 22.72
C PRO A 77 -30.85 -13.28 23.49
N VAL A 78 -30.18 -13.26 24.64
CA VAL A 78 -29.94 -12.07 25.47
C VAL A 78 -28.43 -11.88 25.68
N VAL A 79 -27.94 -10.68 25.46
CA VAL A 79 -26.51 -10.31 25.58
C VAL A 79 -26.36 -9.15 26.55
N THR A 80 -25.50 -9.30 27.56
CA THR A 80 -25.08 -8.21 28.44
C THR A 80 -23.67 -7.78 28.09
N PHE A 81 -23.46 -6.48 27.89
CA PHE A 81 -22.18 -5.93 27.41
C PHE A 81 -21.91 -4.54 27.97
N LYS A 82 -20.66 -4.09 27.83
CA LYS A 82 -20.19 -2.76 28.25
C LYS A 82 -19.22 -2.22 27.21
N ILE A 83 -19.39 -0.95 26.83
CA ILE A 83 -18.43 -0.21 25.99
C ILE A 83 -17.68 0.75 26.89
N ILE A 84 -16.36 0.78 26.76
CA ILE A 84 -15.44 1.65 27.50
C ILE A 84 -14.77 2.60 26.51
N ASP A 85 -14.50 3.84 26.92
CA ASP A 85 -13.68 4.78 26.13
C ASP A 85 -12.18 4.68 26.50
N VAL A 86 -11.30 5.30 25.71
CA VAL A 86 -9.85 5.30 26.00
C VAL A 86 -9.46 5.93 27.34
N ASN A 87 -10.37 6.67 27.98
CA ASN A 87 -10.16 7.25 29.30
C ASN A 87 -10.61 6.31 30.44
N GLY A 88 -11.08 5.11 30.10
CA GLY A 88 -11.58 4.12 31.06
C GLY A 88 -13.03 4.33 31.51
N ASN A 89 -13.78 5.26 30.90
CA ASN A 89 -15.16 5.54 31.28
C ASN A 89 -16.15 4.65 30.51
N PRO A 90 -17.21 4.14 31.16
CA PRO A 90 -18.29 3.47 30.44
C PRO A 90 -19.08 4.45 29.56
N VAL A 91 -19.42 4.01 28.35
CA VAL A 91 -20.11 4.82 27.35
C VAL A 91 -21.62 4.65 27.47
N ARG A 92 -22.34 5.76 27.71
CA ARG A 92 -23.79 5.84 27.88
C ARG A 92 -24.50 6.48 26.69
N GLY A 93 -25.80 6.21 26.49
CA GLY A 93 -26.60 6.88 25.46
C GLY A 93 -26.46 6.31 24.04
N ILE A 94 -26.01 5.06 23.89
CA ILE A 94 -25.78 4.41 22.58
C ILE A 94 -27.06 3.85 21.91
N GLY A 95 -28.21 3.98 22.57
CA GLY A 95 -29.49 3.36 22.17
C GLY A 95 -30.33 4.12 21.15
N GLN A 96 -29.74 5.06 20.40
CA GLN A 96 -30.47 5.87 19.41
C GLN A 96 -31.10 5.00 18.33
N ARG A 97 -32.33 5.34 17.93
CA ARG A 97 -33.11 4.59 16.93
C ARG A 97 -33.54 5.47 15.77
N SER A 98 -33.56 4.88 14.57
CA SER A 98 -34.11 5.49 13.38
C SER A 98 -35.63 5.58 13.45
N ALA A 99 -36.24 6.30 12.50
CA ALA A 99 -37.69 6.36 12.35
C ALA A 99 -38.37 4.99 12.20
N ASN A 100 -37.64 3.98 11.71
CA ASN A 100 -38.14 2.60 11.56
C ASN A 100 -37.94 1.76 12.83
N GLY A 101 -37.54 2.36 13.95
CA GLY A 101 -37.33 1.68 15.22
C GLY A 101 -36.04 0.86 15.30
N GLN A 102 -35.14 0.95 14.32
CA GLN A 102 -33.87 0.24 14.32
C GLN A 102 -32.79 1.05 15.03
N LEU A 103 -31.93 0.41 15.82
CA LEU A 103 -30.76 1.06 16.41
C LEU A 103 -29.86 1.67 15.32
N THR A 104 -29.46 2.93 15.42
CA THR A 104 -28.73 3.64 14.34
C THR A 104 -27.28 3.18 14.23
N ASN A 105 -26.53 3.25 15.33
CA ASN A 105 -25.08 3.01 15.38
C ASN A 105 -24.70 1.70 16.08
N LEU A 106 -25.67 1.00 16.67
CA LEU A 106 -25.48 -0.24 17.41
C LEU A 106 -26.12 -1.42 16.67
N ALA A 107 -25.42 -2.55 16.58
CA ALA A 107 -25.96 -3.76 15.97
C ALA A 107 -25.33 -5.03 16.55
N PHE A 108 -26.03 -6.15 16.37
CA PHE A 108 -25.62 -7.46 16.89
C PHE A 108 -25.65 -8.54 15.83
N SER A 109 -24.67 -9.45 15.84
CA SER A 109 -24.65 -10.64 14.98
C SER A 109 -24.30 -11.88 15.80
N ILE A 110 -24.81 -13.04 15.37
CA ILE A 110 -24.56 -14.32 16.04
C ILE A 110 -24.45 -15.47 15.03
N ALA A 111 -23.43 -16.31 15.20
CA ALA A 111 -23.10 -17.42 14.30
C ALA A 111 -22.61 -18.65 15.09
N LYS A 112 -22.72 -19.85 14.48
CA LYS A 112 -22.10 -21.09 14.98
C LYS A 112 -20.89 -21.47 14.14
N LEU A 113 -19.88 -22.07 14.76
CA LEU A 113 -18.77 -22.72 14.08
C LEU A 113 -19.13 -24.16 13.77
N VAL A 114 -19.28 -24.48 12.50
CA VAL A 114 -19.60 -25.83 12.02
C VAL A 114 -18.29 -26.56 11.71
N PRO A 115 -18.06 -27.76 12.26
CA PRO A 115 -16.92 -28.60 11.89
C PRO A 115 -16.92 -28.89 10.40
N GLY A 116 -15.74 -28.94 9.79
CA GLY A 116 -15.62 -29.34 8.40
C GLY A 116 -15.85 -30.84 8.21
N THR A 117 -16.18 -31.23 6.98
CA THR A 117 -16.33 -32.64 6.56
C THR A 117 -15.40 -32.93 5.40
N ASP A 118 -15.04 -34.20 5.22
CA ASP A 118 -14.25 -34.68 4.08
C ASP A 118 -12.93 -33.91 3.88
N GLY A 119 -12.22 -33.63 4.99
CA GLY A 119 -10.95 -32.87 5.01
C GLY A 119 -11.11 -31.36 4.93
N SER A 120 -12.32 -30.84 4.70
CA SER A 120 -12.54 -29.39 4.60
C SER A 120 -12.30 -28.71 5.95
N PRO A 121 -11.83 -27.44 5.97
CA PRO A 121 -11.76 -26.66 7.20
C PRO A 121 -13.15 -26.37 7.80
N SER A 122 -13.19 -26.03 9.09
CA SER A 122 -14.40 -25.53 9.76
C SER A 122 -14.93 -24.24 9.11
N THR A 123 -16.23 -23.97 9.23
CA THR A 123 -16.86 -22.78 8.65
C THR A 123 -17.85 -22.11 9.59
N TRP A 124 -17.98 -20.79 9.48
CA TRP A 124 -18.98 -20.03 10.21
C TRP A 124 -20.33 -20.07 9.48
N VAL A 125 -21.41 -20.30 10.22
CA VAL A 125 -22.79 -20.20 9.72
C VAL A 125 -23.55 -19.17 10.56
N ASN A 126 -23.98 -18.10 9.92
CA ASN A 126 -24.71 -17.01 10.56
C ASN A 126 -26.20 -17.37 10.70
N TYR A 127 -26.78 -17.12 11.88
CA TYR A 127 -28.21 -17.33 12.13
C TYR A 127 -29.09 -16.18 11.64
N VAL A 128 -28.52 -14.98 11.54
CA VAL A 128 -29.20 -13.74 11.16
C VAL A 128 -29.25 -13.65 9.63
N VAL A 129 -30.14 -14.45 9.04
CA VAL A 129 -30.34 -14.57 7.57
C VAL A 129 -31.80 -14.30 7.18
N THR A 130 -32.45 -13.37 7.89
CA THR A 130 -33.81 -12.91 7.58
C THR A 130 -33.87 -11.40 7.48
N SER A 131 -34.80 -10.89 6.67
CA SER A 131 -35.13 -9.47 6.62
C SER A 131 -35.58 -8.96 7.98
N SER A 132 -35.50 -7.64 8.17
CA SER A 132 -35.96 -7.00 9.40
C SER A 132 -37.45 -7.29 9.64
N PRO A 133 -37.86 -7.69 10.85
CA PRO A 133 -39.27 -7.77 11.24
C PRO A 133 -39.83 -6.36 11.51
N THR A 134 -39.97 -5.53 10.48
CA THR A 134 -40.54 -4.17 10.61
C THR A 134 -41.83 -4.02 9.80
N GLY A 135 -42.94 -3.74 10.49
CA GLY A 135 -44.21 -3.33 9.87
C GLY A 135 -45.02 -4.44 9.19
N THR A 136 -45.69 -4.09 8.09
CA THR A 136 -46.66 -4.94 7.34
C THR A 136 -46.01 -5.87 6.29
N THR A 137 -44.69 -5.77 6.08
CA THR A 137 -43.99 -6.60 5.08
C THR A 137 -43.61 -7.95 5.70
N PRO A 138 -43.97 -9.09 5.08
CA PRO A 138 -43.60 -10.40 5.58
C PRO A 138 -42.08 -10.57 5.69
N VAL A 139 -41.62 -11.21 6.77
CA VAL A 139 -40.21 -11.60 6.92
C VAL A 139 -39.83 -12.57 5.81
N ALA A 140 -38.67 -12.37 5.21
CA ALA A 140 -38.13 -13.21 4.14
C ALA A 140 -36.69 -13.62 4.43
N ALA A 141 -36.22 -14.70 3.81
CA ALA A 141 -34.81 -15.07 3.85
C ALA A 141 -33.91 -14.01 3.19
N SER A 142 -32.73 -13.83 3.75
CA SER A 142 -31.72 -12.86 3.33
C SER A 142 -30.31 -13.47 3.43
N ARG A 143 -29.31 -12.72 2.95
CA ARG A 143 -27.89 -13.03 3.22
C ARG A 143 -27.57 -12.73 4.68
N PRO A 144 -26.43 -13.21 5.22
CA PRO A 144 -25.97 -12.81 6.55
C PRO A 144 -26.06 -11.30 6.75
N THR A 145 -26.75 -10.92 7.82
CA THR A 145 -27.01 -9.54 8.24
C THR A 145 -26.87 -9.43 9.77
N ARG A 146 -27.37 -8.33 10.34
CA ARG A 146 -27.30 -7.98 11.75
C ARG A 146 -28.70 -7.70 12.31
N ASP A 147 -28.84 -7.88 13.62
CA ASP A 147 -30.04 -7.58 14.40
C ASP A 147 -29.91 -6.17 14.98
N ARG A 148 -30.90 -5.31 14.69
CA ARG A 148 -30.98 -3.91 15.17
C ARG A 148 -32.36 -3.58 15.75
N GLU A 149 -33.27 -4.55 15.70
CA GLU A 149 -34.68 -4.39 15.99
C GLU A 149 -35.03 -4.82 17.42
N GLY A 150 -34.14 -5.56 18.07
CA GLY A 150 -34.32 -6.06 19.43
C GLY A 150 -34.43 -4.97 20.49
N THR A 151 -34.68 -5.36 21.73
CA THR A 151 -34.86 -4.44 22.87
C THR A 151 -33.53 -4.20 23.55
N LEU A 152 -33.18 -2.92 23.78
CA LEU A 152 -31.97 -2.50 24.49
C LEU A 152 -32.37 -1.84 25.82
N VAL A 153 -31.75 -2.29 26.91
CA VAL A 153 -31.88 -1.69 28.25
C VAL A 153 -30.51 -1.20 28.70
N GLU A 154 -30.43 0.06 29.11
CA GLU A 154 -29.23 0.64 29.72
C GLU A 154 -29.30 0.46 31.24
N ASN A 155 -28.26 -0.14 31.83
CA ASN A 155 -28.18 -0.44 33.26
C ASN A 155 -27.50 0.71 34.03
N SER A 156 -27.68 0.74 35.35
CA SER A 156 -27.16 1.84 36.19
C SER A 156 -25.63 1.93 36.27
N ASP A 157 -24.91 0.85 35.97
CA ASP A 157 -23.45 0.75 35.98
C ASP A 157 -22.80 1.08 34.62
N GLY A 158 -23.61 1.52 33.64
CA GLY A 158 -23.19 1.81 32.28
C GLY A 158 -23.04 0.58 31.38
N SER A 159 -23.42 -0.61 31.86
CA SER A 159 -23.61 -1.78 30.98
C SER A 159 -24.97 -1.74 30.29
N TYR A 160 -25.17 -2.62 29.31
CA TYR A 160 -26.42 -2.76 28.56
C TYR A 160 -26.83 -4.22 28.47
N THR A 161 -28.14 -4.44 28.41
CA THR A 161 -28.74 -5.73 28.10
C THR A 161 -29.53 -5.62 26.79
N TYR A 162 -29.14 -6.41 25.80
CA TYR A 162 -29.82 -6.50 24.51
C TYR A 162 -30.54 -7.85 24.36
N THR A 163 -31.82 -7.80 24.06
CA THR A 163 -32.64 -8.98 23.71
C THR A 163 -32.87 -8.96 22.21
N PHE A 164 -32.43 -10.00 21.50
CA PHE A 164 -32.55 -10.09 20.05
C PHE A 164 -34.01 -10.10 19.60
N ALA A 165 -34.30 -9.46 18.46
CA ALA A 165 -35.62 -9.62 17.82
C ALA A 165 -35.76 -11.00 17.15
N ARG A 166 -34.64 -11.56 16.68
CA ARG A 166 -34.60 -12.88 16.03
C ARG A 166 -34.27 -14.00 17.03
N ASP A 167 -35.06 -15.06 17.01
CA ASP A 167 -34.79 -16.28 17.77
C ASP A 167 -33.99 -17.28 16.93
N ILE A 168 -32.73 -17.49 17.32
CA ILE A 168 -31.82 -18.40 16.59
C ILE A 168 -32.25 -19.86 16.67
N ALA A 169 -33.00 -20.26 17.70
CA ALA A 169 -33.52 -21.62 17.81
C ALA A 169 -34.59 -21.91 16.74
N GLN A 170 -35.26 -20.85 16.26
CA GLN A 170 -36.29 -20.95 15.21
C GLN A 170 -35.75 -20.71 13.80
N ALA A 171 -34.48 -20.32 13.66
CA ALA A 171 -33.89 -19.92 12.36
C ALA A 171 -34.05 -21.00 11.27
N GLN A 172 -33.80 -22.28 11.61
CA GLN A 172 -33.98 -23.40 10.69
C GLN A 172 -35.44 -23.58 10.25
N THR A 173 -36.37 -23.53 11.20
CA THR A 173 -37.81 -23.69 10.94
C THR A 173 -38.33 -22.56 10.07
N LEU A 174 -37.96 -21.30 10.38
CA LEU A 174 -38.31 -20.13 9.59
C LEU A 174 -37.76 -20.24 8.17
N ALA A 175 -36.48 -20.58 8.03
CA ALA A 175 -35.86 -20.75 6.72
C ALA A 175 -36.55 -21.84 5.89
N ASN A 176 -36.97 -22.95 6.50
CA ASN A 176 -37.68 -24.01 5.80
C ASN A 176 -39.12 -23.64 5.42
N GLY A 177 -39.73 -22.68 6.12
CA GLY A 177 -41.08 -22.19 5.86
C GLY A 177 -41.18 -21.17 4.71
N PHE A 178 -40.07 -20.62 4.21
CA PHE A 178 -40.09 -19.66 3.11
C PHE A 178 -40.19 -20.34 1.74
N THR A 179 -40.75 -19.60 0.78
CA THR A 179 -40.76 -19.98 -0.64
C THR A 179 -39.49 -19.47 -1.32
N TYR A 180 -38.80 -20.35 -2.03
CA TYR A 180 -37.55 -20.09 -2.72
C TYR A 180 -37.76 -20.16 -4.24
N ALA A 181 -37.20 -19.20 -4.98
CA ALA A 181 -37.31 -19.14 -6.43
C ALA A 181 -36.06 -18.52 -7.07
N GLY A 182 -35.73 -18.97 -8.29
CA GLY A 182 -34.55 -18.50 -9.03
C GLY A 182 -33.26 -18.66 -8.23
N ASN A 183 -32.50 -17.57 -8.09
CA ASN A 183 -31.22 -17.55 -7.38
C ASN A 183 -31.35 -17.59 -5.85
N ASN A 184 -32.55 -17.44 -5.30
CA ASN A 184 -32.79 -17.55 -3.86
C ASN A 184 -32.90 -19.03 -3.50
N ARG A 185 -31.78 -19.71 -3.24
CA ARG A 185 -31.74 -21.15 -2.97
C ARG A 185 -31.65 -21.40 -1.46
N ARG A 186 -32.52 -22.27 -0.92
CA ARG A 186 -32.47 -22.67 0.49
C ARG A 186 -31.11 -23.23 0.92
N ALA A 187 -30.49 -24.02 0.06
CA ALA A 187 -29.20 -24.65 0.32
C ALA A 187 -28.08 -23.62 0.59
N ASP A 188 -28.14 -22.45 -0.03
CA ASP A 188 -27.14 -21.39 0.17
C ASP A 188 -27.15 -20.87 1.61
N LEU A 189 -28.26 -20.97 2.35
CA LEU A 189 -28.34 -20.52 3.73
C LEU A 189 -27.69 -21.49 4.73
N GLY A 190 -27.34 -22.71 4.30
CA GLY A 190 -26.72 -23.73 5.15
C GLY A 190 -27.65 -24.35 6.19
N ASP A 191 -27.07 -25.18 7.07
CA ASP A 191 -27.78 -25.72 8.23
C ASP A 191 -27.83 -24.69 9.36
N LEU A 192 -29.03 -24.16 9.63
CA LEU A 192 -29.32 -23.17 10.66
C LEU A 192 -29.84 -23.82 11.94
N THR A 193 -29.73 -25.15 12.10
CA THR A 193 -30.15 -25.83 13.32
C THR A 193 -29.32 -25.31 14.51
N TYR A 194 -30.00 -24.87 15.56
CA TYR A 194 -29.33 -24.48 16.80
C TYR A 194 -28.71 -25.71 17.46
N ASN A 195 -27.40 -25.65 17.75
CA ASN A 195 -26.68 -26.71 18.43
C ASN A 195 -25.87 -26.12 19.60
N PRO A 196 -26.35 -26.25 20.85
CA PRO A 196 -25.73 -25.59 21.99
C PRO A 196 -24.34 -26.16 22.34
N SER A 197 -23.94 -27.30 21.77
CA SER A 197 -22.63 -27.91 22.03
C SER A 197 -21.51 -27.35 21.15
N LEU A 198 -21.86 -26.60 20.10
CA LEU A 198 -20.88 -25.97 19.21
C LEU A 198 -20.49 -24.59 19.73
N THR A 199 -19.26 -24.17 19.40
CA THR A 199 -18.81 -22.80 19.56
C THR A 199 -19.73 -21.83 18.82
N HIS A 200 -20.20 -20.81 19.53
CA HIS A 200 -20.95 -19.68 19.00
C HIS A 200 -20.13 -18.41 19.16
N ARG A 201 -20.27 -17.50 18.19
CA ARG A 201 -19.72 -16.14 18.25
C ARG A 201 -20.86 -15.14 18.28
N VAL A 202 -20.85 -14.26 19.27
CA VAL A 202 -21.64 -13.02 19.28
C VAL A 202 -20.70 -11.85 19.00
N VAL A 203 -21.17 -10.92 18.16
CA VAL A 203 -20.50 -9.64 17.92
C VAL A 203 -21.42 -8.49 18.28
N VAL A 204 -20.90 -7.53 19.04
CA VAL A 204 -21.53 -6.22 19.29
C VAL A 204 -20.75 -5.17 18.50
N GLU A 205 -21.42 -4.48 17.60
CA GLU A 205 -20.85 -3.41 16.76
C GLU A 205 -21.35 -2.05 17.24
N TYR A 206 -20.46 -1.08 17.46
CA TYR A 206 -20.83 0.31 17.65
C TYR A 206 -19.99 1.29 16.83
N GLY A 207 -20.65 2.17 16.07
CA GLY A 207 -20.07 3.27 15.29
C GLY A 207 -20.84 3.54 13.98
N GLY A 208 -20.18 4.15 12.99
CA GLY A 208 -20.77 4.49 11.69
C GLY A 208 -21.19 5.96 11.55
N GLU A 209 -22.14 6.23 10.66
CA GLU A 209 -22.64 7.58 10.35
C GLU A 209 -23.30 8.24 11.57
N ILE A 210 -23.02 9.52 11.77
CA ILE A 210 -23.63 10.34 12.82
C ILE A 210 -24.91 10.94 12.25
N PRO A 211 -26.09 10.59 12.81
CA PRO A 211 -27.36 11.11 12.34
C PRO A 211 -27.39 12.65 12.31
N ASP A 212 -28.17 13.19 11.36
CA ASP A 212 -28.51 14.61 11.24
C ASP A 212 -27.30 15.55 11.02
N THR A 213 -26.33 15.13 10.20
CA THR A 213 -25.16 15.93 9.82
C THR A 213 -25.12 16.20 8.31
N GLU A 214 -24.73 17.43 7.91
CA GLU A 214 -24.62 17.84 6.50
C GLU A 214 -23.31 18.63 6.26
N PRO A 215 -22.36 18.12 5.45
CA PRO A 215 -22.36 16.78 4.84
C PRO A 215 -22.34 15.67 5.90
N GLU A 216 -22.79 14.47 5.51
CA GLU A 216 -22.83 13.29 6.40
C GLU A 216 -21.45 13.01 7.01
N LEU A 217 -21.38 13.02 8.35
CA LEU A 217 -20.18 12.76 9.11
C LEU A 217 -20.19 11.35 9.66
N THR A 218 -19.04 10.67 9.63
CA THR A 218 -18.85 9.32 10.16
C THR A 218 -17.90 9.35 11.34
N MET A 219 -18.16 8.51 12.34
CA MET A 219 -17.22 8.33 13.46
C MET A 219 -15.88 7.79 12.95
N LYS A 220 -14.77 8.43 13.33
CA LYS A 220 -13.42 7.99 12.93
C LYS A 220 -13.11 6.60 13.49
N ASN A 221 -13.60 6.33 14.70
CA ASN A 221 -13.40 5.08 15.41
C ASN A 221 -14.69 4.31 15.59
N ALA A 222 -14.56 2.99 15.72
CA ALA A 222 -15.65 2.07 15.99
C ALA A 222 -15.14 0.92 16.85
N VAL A 223 -16.06 0.23 17.53
CA VAL A 223 -15.75 -0.91 18.41
C VAL A 223 -16.52 -2.15 17.99
N ASN A 224 -15.84 -3.30 17.96
CA ASN A 224 -16.39 -4.62 17.67
C ASN A 224 -16.10 -5.58 18.82
N ILE A 225 -17.03 -5.75 19.75
CA ILE A 225 -16.83 -6.67 20.87
C ILE A 225 -17.09 -8.10 20.38
N ILE A 226 -16.05 -8.93 20.37
CA ILE A 226 -16.11 -10.32 19.94
C ILE A 226 -16.21 -11.24 21.17
N TYR A 227 -17.21 -12.12 21.19
CA TYR A 227 -17.39 -13.07 22.28
C TYR A 227 -17.73 -14.47 21.78
N ASP A 228 -16.78 -15.39 21.99
CA ASP A 228 -16.93 -16.80 21.65
C ASP A 228 -17.25 -17.63 22.90
N PHE A 229 -18.28 -18.46 22.81
CA PHE A 229 -18.78 -19.25 23.94
C PHE A 229 -19.46 -20.55 23.48
N ILE A 230 -19.68 -21.46 24.42
CA ILE A 230 -20.40 -22.72 24.20
C ILE A 230 -21.74 -22.65 24.96
N PRO A 231 -22.89 -22.46 24.28
CA PRO A 231 -24.17 -22.23 24.95
C PRO A 231 -24.57 -23.30 25.98
N ALA A 232 -24.26 -24.57 25.73
CA ALA A 232 -24.60 -25.68 26.62
C ALA A 232 -23.91 -25.58 28.00
N THR A 233 -22.77 -24.89 28.07
CA THR A 233 -21.97 -24.76 29.30
C THR A 233 -21.95 -23.32 29.84
N GLY A 234 -22.29 -22.34 29.00
CA GLY A 234 -22.08 -20.92 29.29
C GLY A 234 -20.62 -20.49 29.31
N ALA A 235 -19.67 -21.42 29.10
CA ALA A 235 -18.25 -21.14 29.19
C ALA A 235 -17.76 -20.37 27.96
N ARG A 236 -16.81 -19.45 28.20
CA ARG A 236 -16.06 -18.78 27.14
C ARG A 236 -15.13 -19.78 26.45
N VAL A 237 -14.99 -19.65 25.14
CA VAL A 237 -14.06 -20.45 24.34
C VAL A 237 -12.62 -20.11 24.73
N THR A 238 -11.81 -21.17 24.83
CA THR A 238 -10.37 -21.12 25.08
C THR A 238 -9.64 -21.91 24.00
N SER A 239 -8.31 -21.94 24.05
CA SER A 239 -7.48 -22.72 23.13
C SER A 239 -7.75 -24.23 23.17
N ALA A 240 -8.38 -24.75 24.23
CA ALA A 240 -8.79 -26.15 24.36
C ALA A 240 -10.09 -26.49 23.61
N ASN A 241 -10.81 -25.48 23.12
CA ASN A 241 -12.09 -25.66 22.41
C ASN A 241 -11.91 -25.46 20.90
N SER A 242 -12.89 -25.93 20.12
CA SER A 242 -12.94 -25.65 18.68
C SER A 242 -13.12 -24.16 18.42
N GLN A 243 -12.25 -23.59 17.60
CA GLN A 243 -12.20 -22.17 17.27
C GLN A 243 -11.68 -21.97 15.84
N ARG A 244 -11.73 -20.73 15.34
CA ARG A 244 -11.31 -20.38 13.98
C ARG A 244 -10.67 -18.99 13.94
N GLU A 245 -9.57 -18.86 14.68
CA GLU A 245 -8.71 -17.67 14.73
C GLU A 245 -7.46 -17.91 13.86
N ILE A 246 -7.55 -17.49 12.60
CA ILE A 246 -6.52 -17.77 11.57
C ILE A 246 -5.65 -16.54 11.29
N VAL A 247 -6.25 -15.36 11.16
CA VAL A 247 -5.55 -14.10 10.88
C VAL A 247 -6.04 -13.01 11.82
N LEU A 248 -5.12 -12.18 12.30
CA LEU A 248 -5.42 -11.02 13.14
C LEU A 248 -5.42 -9.74 12.31
N THR A 249 -6.34 -8.84 12.61
CA THR A 249 -6.49 -7.54 11.93
C THR A 249 -5.19 -6.74 11.89
N LYS A 250 -4.37 -6.80 12.94
CA LYS A 250 -3.08 -6.10 13.01
C LYS A 250 -2.12 -6.42 11.86
N TYR A 251 -2.14 -7.65 11.33
CA TYR A 251 -1.27 -8.03 10.22
C TYR A 251 -1.74 -7.42 8.89
N CYS A 252 -3.06 -7.23 8.73
CA CYS A 252 -3.59 -6.47 7.61
C CYS A 252 -3.25 -4.98 7.73
N ASN A 253 -3.27 -4.46 8.96
CA ASN A 253 -2.99 -3.06 9.26
C ASN A 253 -1.53 -2.65 9.12
N GLU A 254 -0.61 -3.61 8.98
CA GLU A 254 0.72 -3.33 8.44
C GLU A 254 0.59 -2.50 7.13
N CYS A 255 -0.31 -2.90 6.23
CA CYS A 255 -0.54 -2.17 4.97
C CYS A 255 -1.73 -1.20 5.01
N HIS A 256 -2.79 -1.56 5.74
CA HIS A 256 -4.10 -0.88 5.70
C HIS A 256 -4.37 0.07 6.88
N GLY A 257 -3.51 0.11 7.90
CA GLY A 257 -3.73 0.83 9.15
C GLY A 257 -2.79 2.02 9.34
N ASN A 258 -3.09 2.86 10.32
CA ASN A 258 -2.24 3.96 10.74
C ASN A 258 -1.22 3.51 11.80
N PRO A 259 0.10 3.51 11.52
CA PRO A 259 1.11 3.06 12.48
C PRO A 259 1.27 3.97 13.71
N GLY A 260 0.80 5.23 13.65
CA GLY A 260 0.77 6.16 14.79
C GLY A 260 -0.40 5.91 15.75
N ASP A 261 -1.36 5.08 15.35
CA ASP A 261 -2.51 4.74 16.19
C ASP A 261 -2.22 3.47 17.01
N PRO A 262 -2.13 3.56 18.35
CA PRO A 262 -1.84 2.41 19.22
C PRO A 262 -2.88 1.29 19.11
N ASN A 263 -4.04 1.58 18.50
CA ASN A 263 -5.11 0.63 18.26
C ASN A 263 -4.86 -0.25 17.02
N ASN A 264 -4.09 0.17 16.02
CA ASN A 264 -3.97 -0.57 14.76
C ASN A 264 -3.11 -1.84 14.81
N LEU A 265 -2.24 -2.01 15.83
CA LEU A 265 -1.22 -3.06 15.87
C LEU A 265 -1.33 -4.06 17.03
N SER A 266 -2.39 -4.01 17.86
CA SER A 266 -2.55 -4.93 18.99
C SER A 266 -3.09 -6.31 18.57
N ASP A 267 -2.93 -7.36 19.39
CA ASP A 267 -3.54 -8.68 19.11
C ASP A 267 -5.06 -8.65 19.19
N GLN A 268 -5.57 -7.69 19.96
CA GLN A 268 -6.99 -7.30 19.97
C GLN A 268 -7.26 -6.13 19.01
N GLY A 269 -6.32 -5.93 18.09
CA GLY A 269 -6.11 -4.76 17.23
C GLY A 269 -7.27 -4.45 16.33
N TRP A 270 -7.47 -3.15 16.20
CA TRP A 270 -8.66 -2.48 15.78
C TRP A 270 -8.64 -2.26 14.28
N GLY A 271 -9.74 -2.58 13.60
CA GLY A 271 -10.02 -2.00 12.29
C GLY A 271 -9.01 -2.20 11.19
N LEU A 272 -9.36 -3.02 10.19
CA LEU A 272 -9.10 -2.55 8.83
C LEU A 272 -9.62 -1.10 8.77
N GLY A 273 -8.76 -0.12 8.45
CA GLY A 273 -9.08 1.30 8.53
C GLY A 273 -10.27 1.75 7.66
N ILE A 274 -10.26 2.99 7.17
CA ILE A 274 -11.34 3.57 6.32
C ILE A 274 -11.60 2.79 5.01
N THR A 275 -10.85 1.72 4.72
CA THR A 275 -10.91 0.92 3.49
C THR A 275 -12.08 -0.06 3.40
N THR A 276 -12.96 -0.17 4.40
CA THR A 276 -14.11 -1.07 4.27
C THR A 276 -15.21 -0.43 3.40
N PRO A 277 -15.74 -1.13 2.37
CA PRO A 277 -16.80 -0.59 1.50
C PRO A 277 -18.14 -0.37 2.21
N HIS A 278 -18.22 -0.67 3.51
CA HIS A 278 -19.43 -0.63 4.29
C HIS A 278 -19.62 0.70 5.04
N HIS A 279 -18.65 1.63 4.95
CA HIS A 279 -18.69 2.95 5.60
C HIS A 279 -19.04 2.88 7.10
N ASP A 280 -18.78 1.74 7.75
CA ASP A 280 -19.39 1.40 9.03
C ASP A 280 -18.40 0.94 10.08
N ALA A 281 -18.98 0.58 11.22
CA ALA A 281 -18.27 0.13 12.39
C ALA A 281 -17.64 -1.26 12.25
N ARG A 282 -17.64 -1.91 11.08
CA ARG A 282 -17.06 -3.24 10.87
C ARG A 282 -15.56 -3.16 10.63
N ARG A 283 -14.80 -3.63 11.62
CA ARG A 283 -13.38 -3.34 11.76
C ARG A 283 -12.54 -4.58 12.06
N ASP A 284 -13.15 -5.63 12.62
CA ASP A 284 -12.43 -6.83 13.03
C ASP A 284 -12.63 -8.01 12.06
N THR A 285 -11.54 -8.69 11.68
CA THR A 285 -11.61 -9.91 10.83
C THR A 285 -12.53 -10.97 11.42
N ARG A 286 -12.60 -11.07 12.75
CA ARG A 286 -13.46 -11.99 13.51
C ARG A 286 -14.94 -11.67 13.34
N TYR A 287 -15.29 -10.42 13.05
CA TYR A 287 -16.64 -10.03 12.64
C TYR A 287 -16.86 -10.26 11.14
N CYS A 288 -15.88 -9.94 10.29
CA CYS A 288 -15.99 -10.15 8.85
C CYS A 288 -16.34 -11.61 8.51
N VAL A 289 -15.67 -12.59 9.14
CA VAL A 289 -15.83 -14.02 8.82
C VAL A 289 -17.21 -14.59 9.14
N ILE A 290 -18.02 -13.96 9.99
CA ILE A 290 -19.39 -14.43 10.28
C ILE A 290 -20.42 -13.84 9.30
N CYS A 291 -20.05 -12.83 8.51
CA CYS A 291 -20.90 -12.25 7.47
C CYS A 291 -20.45 -12.66 6.05
N HIS A 292 -19.15 -12.78 5.85
CA HIS A 292 -18.51 -13.23 4.62
C HIS A 292 -18.33 -14.75 4.63
N THR A 293 -19.46 -15.45 4.72
CA THR A 293 -19.55 -16.92 4.64
C THR A 293 -19.99 -17.36 3.24
N PHE A 294 -20.00 -18.66 2.98
CA PHE A 294 -20.60 -19.23 1.76
C PHE A 294 -22.06 -18.79 1.56
N GLN A 295 -22.77 -18.40 2.63
CA GLN A 295 -24.16 -17.93 2.56
C GLN A 295 -24.33 -16.65 1.73
N ARG A 296 -23.24 -15.97 1.38
CA ARG A 296 -23.25 -14.86 0.41
C ARG A 296 -23.71 -15.29 -1.00
N ALA A 297 -23.72 -16.59 -1.30
CA ALA A 297 -24.28 -17.15 -2.54
C ALA A 297 -25.79 -16.91 -2.67
N TYR A 298 -26.52 -16.81 -1.55
CA TYR A 298 -27.98 -16.67 -1.56
C TYR A 298 -28.41 -15.49 -2.42
N GLY A 299 -29.34 -15.70 -3.35
CA GLY A 299 -29.87 -14.67 -4.25
C GLY A 299 -28.88 -14.16 -5.28
N ARG A 300 -27.77 -14.86 -5.53
CA ARG A 300 -26.76 -14.50 -6.54
C ARG A 300 -26.76 -15.51 -7.69
N PRO A 301 -26.72 -15.04 -8.95
CA PRO A 301 -26.56 -15.94 -10.09
C PRO A 301 -25.17 -16.61 -10.05
N ILE A 302 -25.09 -17.79 -10.67
CA ILE A 302 -23.81 -18.43 -10.96
C ILE A 302 -23.32 -17.91 -12.31
N SER A 303 -22.09 -17.41 -12.33
CA SER A 303 -21.37 -16.90 -13.49
C SER A 303 -20.43 -17.95 -14.05
N THR A 304 -20.38 -18.13 -15.37
CA THR A 304 -19.43 -19.04 -16.03
C THR A 304 -18.45 -18.21 -16.85
N ALA A 305 -17.16 -18.50 -16.73
CA ALA A 305 -16.16 -17.88 -17.60
C ALA A 305 -16.23 -18.48 -19.00
N VAL A 306 -16.12 -17.62 -20.02
CA VAL A 306 -15.97 -18.05 -21.41
C VAL A 306 -14.59 -17.57 -21.85
N ASN A 307 -13.73 -18.50 -22.27
CA ASN A 307 -12.33 -18.22 -22.60
C ASN A 307 -11.61 -17.46 -21.47
N ASP A 308 -11.78 -17.93 -20.22
CA ASP A 308 -11.18 -17.34 -19.02
C ASP A 308 -11.62 -15.90 -18.67
N VAL A 309 -12.72 -15.43 -19.27
CA VAL A 309 -13.30 -14.11 -18.98
C VAL A 309 -14.72 -14.24 -18.43
N TYR A 310 -14.97 -13.60 -17.28
CA TYR A 310 -16.32 -13.35 -16.78
C TYR A 310 -16.84 -12.03 -17.35
N THR A 311 -17.90 -12.08 -18.15
CA THR A 311 -18.48 -10.88 -18.79
C THR A 311 -19.65 -10.29 -18.02
N ASP A 312 -20.04 -10.91 -16.91
CA ASP A 312 -21.16 -10.45 -16.10
C ASP A 312 -20.86 -9.07 -15.52
N ALA A 313 -21.89 -8.22 -15.51
CA ALA A 313 -21.79 -6.90 -14.90
C ALA A 313 -21.42 -6.98 -13.40
N ARG A 314 -21.68 -8.13 -12.76
CA ARG A 314 -21.27 -8.49 -11.39
C ARG A 314 -21.11 -10.00 -11.29
N THR A 315 -19.94 -10.45 -10.82
CA THR A 315 -19.56 -11.85 -10.64
C THR A 315 -19.54 -12.14 -9.13
N TYR A 316 -20.56 -12.84 -8.63
CA TYR A 316 -20.72 -13.11 -7.19
C TYR A 316 -20.43 -14.55 -6.80
N VAL A 317 -20.82 -15.47 -7.67
CA VAL A 317 -20.60 -16.91 -7.53
C VAL A 317 -20.11 -17.40 -8.88
N THR A 318 -19.01 -18.14 -8.94
CA THR A 318 -18.49 -18.65 -10.21
C THR A 318 -18.75 -20.13 -10.33
N ALA A 319 -19.19 -20.59 -11.50
CA ALA A 319 -19.14 -22.00 -11.85
C ALA A 319 -17.67 -22.41 -12.01
N GLN A 320 -17.22 -23.33 -11.19
CA GLN A 320 -16.28 -24.36 -11.64
C GLN A 320 -17.16 -25.39 -12.39
N THR A 321 -16.76 -26.01 -13.50
CA THR A 321 -17.69 -26.87 -14.28
C THR A 321 -18.28 -28.03 -13.44
N GLY A 322 -19.46 -27.78 -12.84
CA GLY A 322 -20.17 -28.66 -11.90
C GLY A 322 -20.81 -27.92 -10.71
N ALA A 323 -21.47 -28.66 -9.80
CA ALA A 323 -22.42 -28.12 -8.81
C ALA A 323 -21.81 -27.32 -7.64
N ASN A 324 -20.50 -27.09 -7.60
CA ASN A 324 -19.84 -26.33 -6.53
C ASN A 324 -19.16 -25.09 -7.13
N GLY A 325 -19.79 -23.93 -6.94
CA GLY A 325 -19.22 -22.65 -7.33
C GLY A 325 -18.43 -21.98 -6.21
N GLU A 326 -17.39 -21.21 -6.56
CA GLU A 326 -16.71 -20.35 -5.58
C GLU A 326 -17.58 -19.14 -5.26
N VAL A 327 -17.73 -18.80 -3.98
CA VAL A 327 -18.46 -17.62 -3.54
C VAL A 327 -17.45 -16.50 -3.33
N LEU A 328 -17.40 -15.54 -4.27
CA LEU A 328 -16.41 -14.45 -4.22
C LEU A 328 -16.49 -13.61 -2.95
N GLY A 329 -17.68 -13.55 -2.35
CA GLY A 329 -17.92 -12.83 -1.10
C GLY A 329 -17.60 -13.60 0.18
N GLU A 330 -17.14 -14.85 0.09
CA GLU A 330 -16.67 -15.61 1.25
C GLU A 330 -15.26 -15.15 1.62
N PHE A 331 -14.95 -14.96 2.91
CA PHE A 331 -13.78 -14.21 3.37
C PHE A 331 -12.46 -14.72 2.79
N VAL A 332 -12.25 -16.04 2.76
CA VAL A 332 -11.03 -16.65 2.20
C VAL A 332 -10.90 -16.38 0.70
N THR A 333 -11.98 -16.54 -0.08
CA THR A 333 -11.97 -16.33 -1.53
C THR A 333 -11.83 -14.85 -1.85
N LEU A 334 -12.53 -13.99 -1.11
CA LEU A 334 -12.51 -12.53 -1.24
C LEU A 334 -11.09 -11.99 -1.05
N VAL A 335 -10.49 -12.28 0.11
CA VAL A 335 -9.19 -11.72 0.49
C VAL A 335 -8.10 -12.22 -0.44
N HIS A 336 -8.02 -13.52 -0.72
CA HIS A 336 -6.99 -14.05 -1.61
C HIS A 336 -7.11 -13.52 -3.05
N LYS A 337 -8.32 -13.49 -3.65
CA LYS A 337 -8.47 -12.99 -5.03
C LYS A 337 -8.16 -11.51 -5.17
N ILE A 338 -8.54 -10.68 -4.18
CA ILE A 338 -8.18 -9.25 -4.15
C ILE A 338 -6.66 -9.07 -4.17
N HIS A 339 -5.92 -9.86 -3.38
CA HIS A 339 -4.46 -9.72 -3.26
C HIS A 339 -3.68 -10.47 -4.35
N MET A 340 -4.29 -11.46 -5.02
CA MET A 340 -3.74 -12.01 -6.26
C MET A 340 -3.77 -10.97 -7.38
N GLY A 341 -4.87 -10.21 -7.47
CA GLY A 341 -4.93 -9.07 -8.36
C GLY A 341 -4.74 -9.43 -9.83
N ASP A 342 -3.88 -8.67 -10.49
CA ASP A 342 -3.39 -8.85 -11.86
C ASP A 342 -2.66 -10.18 -12.14
N ARG A 343 -2.40 -11.01 -11.11
CA ARG A 343 -1.80 -12.34 -11.23
C ARG A 343 -2.81 -13.48 -11.33
N LEU A 344 -4.11 -13.18 -11.25
CA LEU A 344 -5.15 -14.16 -11.54
C LEU A 344 -5.08 -14.59 -13.01
N THR A 345 -5.35 -15.86 -13.28
CA THR A 345 -5.36 -16.40 -14.66
C THR A 345 -6.63 -16.03 -15.41
N LYS A 346 -7.74 -15.81 -14.69
CA LYS A 346 -9.03 -15.38 -15.23
C LYS A 346 -9.29 -13.90 -14.95
N SER A 347 -10.09 -13.28 -15.81
CA SER A 347 -10.45 -11.85 -15.72
C SER A 347 -11.96 -11.61 -15.55
N GLY A 348 -12.34 -10.40 -15.17
CA GLY A 348 -13.75 -10.00 -15.00
C GLY A 348 -14.36 -10.39 -13.66
N TYR A 349 -13.52 -10.61 -12.63
CA TYR A 349 -13.98 -10.89 -11.27
C TYR A 349 -14.55 -9.62 -10.64
N ASN A 350 -15.85 -9.39 -10.81
CA ASN A 350 -16.52 -8.18 -10.37
C ASN A 350 -17.40 -8.40 -9.14
N TYR A 351 -16.85 -8.25 -7.94
CA TYR A 351 -17.63 -8.31 -6.71
C TYR A 351 -18.03 -6.90 -6.26
N ALA A 352 -19.33 -6.59 -6.33
CA ALA A 352 -19.88 -5.31 -5.88
C ALA A 352 -19.21 -4.06 -6.51
N GLY A 353 -18.67 -4.17 -7.73
CA GLY A 353 -17.99 -3.09 -8.43
C GLY A 353 -16.47 -3.06 -8.25
N VAL A 354 -15.91 -3.96 -7.43
CA VAL A 354 -14.47 -4.18 -7.31
C VAL A 354 -14.07 -5.26 -8.32
N MET A 355 -13.19 -4.89 -9.25
CA MET A 355 -12.60 -5.80 -10.23
C MET A 355 -11.32 -6.40 -9.65
N PHE A 356 -11.38 -7.64 -9.15
CA PHE A 356 -10.23 -8.23 -8.45
C PHE A 356 -9.00 -8.33 -9.35
N ASP A 357 -9.18 -8.75 -10.60
CA ASP A 357 -8.13 -8.91 -11.61
C ASP A 357 -7.50 -7.60 -12.11
N GLN A 358 -7.99 -6.44 -11.65
CA GLN A 358 -7.44 -5.12 -12.00
C GLN A 358 -6.63 -4.49 -10.86
N LEU A 359 -6.56 -5.15 -9.70
CA LEU A 359 -5.78 -4.68 -8.56
C LEU A 359 -4.33 -5.14 -8.68
N VAL A 360 -3.40 -4.31 -8.22
CA VAL A 360 -1.97 -4.67 -8.19
C VAL A 360 -1.53 -4.73 -6.73
N SER A 361 -1.16 -5.92 -6.26
CA SER A 361 -0.63 -6.10 -4.90
C SER A 361 0.80 -5.55 -4.79
N PRO A 362 1.13 -4.82 -3.70
CA PRO A 362 2.49 -4.33 -3.46
C PRO A 362 3.47 -5.43 -3.04
N THR A 363 2.98 -6.63 -2.73
CA THR A 363 3.77 -7.81 -2.32
C THR A 363 3.53 -9.00 -3.24
N ASP A 364 4.43 -9.97 -3.16
CA ASP A 364 4.22 -11.29 -3.75
C ASP A 364 3.15 -12.06 -2.94
N PRO A 365 2.02 -12.48 -3.54
CA PRO A 365 0.99 -13.26 -2.84
C PRO A 365 1.47 -14.60 -2.28
N ALA A 366 2.62 -15.12 -2.73
CA ALA A 366 3.24 -16.31 -2.15
C ALA A 366 3.80 -16.07 -0.74
N LEU A 367 3.97 -14.82 -0.30
CA LEU A 367 4.40 -14.49 1.05
C LEU A 367 3.25 -14.65 2.05
N CYS A 368 2.79 -15.90 2.25
CA CYS A 368 1.65 -16.25 3.10
C CYS A 368 1.78 -15.64 4.50
N ARG A 369 3.02 -15.60 5.01
CA ARG A 369 3.33 -15.07 6.32
C ARG A 369 2.83 -13.65 6.51
N LYS A 370 2.80 -12.83 5.45
CA LYS A 370 2.34 -11.44 5.50
C LYS A 370 0.98 -11.29 6.18
N CYS A 371 0.10 -12.27 6.01
CA CYS A 371 -1.20 -12.33 6.68
C CYS A 371 -1.28 -13.45 7.74
N HIS A 372 -0.60 -14.57 7.51
CA HIS A 372 -0.69 -15.79 8.33
C HIS A 372 0.52 -15.94 9.27
N ARG A 373 0.31 -15.77 10.57
CA ARG A 373 1.39 -15.77 11.56
C ARG A 373 1.13 -16.84 12.62
N GLY A 374 2.00 -17.83 12.67
CA GLY A 374 1.97 -18.95 13.62
C GLY A 374 3.37 -19.50 13.91
N ASP A 375 4.42 -18.74 13.59
CA ASP A 375 5.81 -19.22 13.68
C ASP A 375 6.38 -19.22 15.10
N THR A 376 5.78 -18.43 15.99
CA THR A 376 6.20 -18.32 17.38
C THR A 376 5.08 -18.75 18.32
N ALA A 377 5.45 -19.13 19.55
CA ALA A 377 4.48 -19.52 20.57
C ALA A 377 3.51 -18.37 20.89
N GLU A 378 3.98 -17.13 20.84
CA GLU A 378 3.16 -15.92 21.05
C GLU A 378 2.16 -15.74 19.90
N GLN A 379 2.59 -15.92 18.65
CA GLN A 379 1.71 -15.82 17.49
C GLN A 379 0.62 -16.92 17.51
N LEU A 380 1.00 -18.16 17.83
CA LEU A 380 0.03 -19.27 17.97
C LEU A 380 -0.89 -19.09 19.18
N ALA A 381 -0.43 -18.46 20.26
CA ALA A 381 -1.31 -18.15 21.39
C ALA A 381 -2.39 -17.13 20.99
N ALA A 382 -2.05 -16.16 20.14
CA ALA A 382 -2.98 -15.14 19.66
C ALA A 382 -3.89 -15.63 18.51
N ALA A 383 -3.36 -16.46 17.60
CA ALA A 383 -4.09 -17.08 16.50
C ALA A 383 -3.81 -18.60 16.46
N PRO A 384 -4.51 -19.41 17.27
CA PRO A 384 -4.21 -20.84 17.38
C PRO A 384 -4.48 -21.68 16.12
N GLN A 385 -5.08 -21.10 15.09
CA GLN A 385 -5.21 -21.70 13.75
C GLN A 385 -4.38 -20.95 12.71
N GLY A 386 -3.37 -20.19 13.14
CA GLY A 386 -2.49 -19.40 12.26
C GLY A 386 -1.84 -20.21 11.14
N ASP A 387 -1.47 -21.46 11.42
CA ASP A 387 -0.77 -22.37 10.50
C ASP A 387 -1.69 -23.15 9.54
N ASN A 388 -3.01 -22.96 9.62
CA ASN A 388 -3.96 -23.62 8.72
C ASN A 388 -3.71 -23.33 7.23
N TRP A 389 -2.97 -22.27 6.90
CA TRP A 389 -2.60 -21.95 5.51
C TRP A 389 -1.75 -23.06 4.86
N HIS A 390 -0.95 -23.79 5.64
CA HIS A 390 -0.19 -24.96 5.15
C HIS A 390 -0.68 -26.29 5.72
N ASP A 391 -1.32 -26.30 6.88
CA ASP A 391 -1.76 -27.55 7.54
C ASP A 391 -3.13 -28.05 7.04
N MET A 392 -3.96 -27.16 6.50
CA MET A 392 -5.33 -27.47 6.07
C MET A 392 -5.58 -27.09 4.61
N PRO A 393 -4.86 -27.69 3.65
CA PRO A 393 -5.06 -27.43 2.23
C PRO A 393 -6.50 -27.79 1.82
N SER A 394 -7.16 -26.89 1.11
CA SER A 394 -8.55 -27.08 0.68
C SER A 394 -8.76 -26.47 -0.70
N ARG A 395 -9.64 -27.06 -1.50
CA ARG A 395 -9.92 -26.57 -2.86
C ARG A 395 -10.35 -25.10 -2.86
N LYS A 396 -11.12 -24.69 -1.85
CA LYS A 396 -11.58 -23.30 -1.69
C LYS A 396 -10.43 -22.31 -1.45
N ALA A 397 -9.48 -22.65 -0.58
CA ALA A 397 -8.37 -21.76 -0.25
C ALA A 397 -7.28 -21.76 -1.34
N CYS A 398 -7.01 -22.92 -1.95
CA CYS A 398 -6.02 -23.01 -3.03
C CYS A 398 -6.56 -22.42 -4.34
N GLY A 399 -7.81 -22.72 -4.69
CA GLY A 399 -8.47 -22.25 -5.93
C GLY A 399 -8.72 -20.75 -5.98
N SER A 400 -8.70 -20.06 -4.84
CA SER A 400 -8.77 -18.60 -4.82
C SER A 400 -7.55 -17.97 -5.51
N CYS A 401 -6.37 -18.58 -5.41
CA CYS A 401 -5.16 -18.11 -6.09
C CYS A 401 -4.87 -18.90 -7.37
N HIS A 402 -4.98 -20.23 -7.31
CA HIS A 402 -4.83 -21.12 -8.45
C HIS A 402 -6.16 -21.22 -9.23
N ASP A 403 -6.64 -20.08 -9.71
CA ASP A 403 -7.98 -19.94 -10.31
C ASP A 403 -8.10 -20.58 -11.71
N GLY A 404 -6.97 -20.96 -12.32
CA GLY A 404 -6.89 -21.79 -13.52
C GLY A 404 -7.06 -23.28 -13.26
N VAL A 405 -7.07 -23.73 -11.99
CA VAL A 405 -7.27 -25.13 -11.63
C VAL A 405 -8.75 -25.44 -11.47
N ASN A 406 -9.19 -26.53 -12.11
CA ASN A 406 -10.50 -27.10 -11.91
C ASN A 406 -10.38 -28.43 -11.15
N PHE A 407 -10.65 -28.40 -9.85
CA PHE A 407 -10.53 -29.59 -9.02
C PHE A 407 -11.58 -30.66 -9.37
N GLN A 408 -12.73 -30.29 -9.94
CA GLN A 408 -13.78 -31.25 -10.26
C GLN A 408 -13.47 -32.06 -11.53
N THR A 409 -12.90 -31.44 -12.56
CA THR A 409 -12.48 -32.12 -13.79
C THR A 409 -11.03 -32.58 -13.75
N GLY A 410 -10.24 -32.04 -12.82
CA GLY A 410 -8.81 -32.21 -12.73
C GLY A 410 -8.02 -31.31 -13.68
N GLU A 411 -8.68 -30.57 -14.57
CA GLU A 411 -8.02 -29.68 -15.54
C GLU A 411 -7.11 -28.66 -14.83
N GLY A 412 -5.86 -28.57 -15.29
CA GLY A 412 -4.85 -27.69 -14.68
C GLY A 412 -4.26 -28.21 -13.36
N HIS A 413 -4.76 -29.33 -12.83
CA HIS A 413 -4.28 -29.93 -11.58
C HIS A 413 -3.21 -31.01 -11.84
N SER A 414 -1.95 -30.58 -12.03
CA SER A 414 -0.77 -31.39 -12.39
C SER A 414 -0.74 -31.93 -13.83
N LEU A 415 0.36 -32.57 -14.23
CA LEU A 415 0.51 -33.23 -15.54
C LEU A 415 -0.53 -34.34 -15.78
N GLY A 416 -1.13 -34.88 -14.72
CA GLY A 416 -2.13 -35.96 -14.81
C GLY A 416 -3.59 -35.49 -14.80
N ASN A 417 -3.85 -34.18 -14.73
CA ASN A 417 -5.19 -33.61 -14.52
C ASN A 417 -5.97 -34.33 -13.40
N LEU A 418 -5.43 -34.28 -12.18
CA LEU A 418 -5.92 -35.06 -11.05
C LEU A 418 -7.25 -34.50 -10.51
N VAL A 419 -8.31 -35.31 -10.55
CA VAL A 419 -9.63 -34.95 -10.00
C VAL A 419 -9.60 -34.99 -8.46
N GLN A 420 -10.21 -33.98 -7.83
CA GLN A 420 -10.44 -33.87 -6.38
C GLN A 420 -11.88 -33.42 -6.09
N THR A 421 -12.74 -34.36 -5.67
CA THR A 421 -14.15 -34.11 -5.36
C THR A 421 -14.38 -33.63 -3.92
N ASN A 422 -13.40 -33.83 -3.03
CA ASN A 422 -13.35 -33.32 -1.66
C ASN A 422 -11.91 -32.95 -1.26
N ASP A 423 -11.69 -32.55 0.00
CA ASP A 423 -10.39 -32.04 0.48
C ASP A 423 -9.58 -33.10 1.26
N SER A 424 -10.11 -34.33 1.41
CA SER A 424 -9.54 -35.36 2.30
C SER A 424 -8.19 -35.91 1.84
N ALA A 425 -7.90 -35.87 0.54
CA ALA A 425 -6.65 -36.36 -0.04
C ALA A 425 -5.57 -35.28 -0.17
N CYS A 426 -5.90 -34.00 0.08
CA CYS A 426 -5.00 -32.88 -0.21
C CYS A 426 -3.68 -32.99 0.58
N THR A 427 -3.74 -33.27 1.88
CA THR A 427 -2.55 -33.35 2.76
C THR A 427 -1.63 -34.51 2.43
N GLY A 428 -2.12 -35.54 1.72
CA GLY A 428 -1.30 -36.67 1.27
C GLY A 428 -0.23 -36.26 0.25
N CYS A 429 -0.52 -35.26 -0.57
CA CYS A 429 0.41 -34.72 -1.58
C CYS A 429 0.93 -33.32 -1.21
N HIS A 430 0.06 -32.47 -0.66
CA HIS A 430 0.36 -31.11 -0.22
C HIS A 430 0.51 -31.07 1.31
N ASN A 431 1.59 -31.67 1.81
CA ASN A 431 1.89 -31.58 3.24
C ASN A 431 2.42 -30.18 3.63
N ALA A 432 2.41 -29.88 4.93
CA ALA A 432 2.84 -28.58 5.48
C ALA A 432 4.20 -28.12 4.93
N THR A 433 5.21 -28.99 4.98
CA THR A 433 6.56 -28.68 4.50
C THR A 433 6.58 -28.37 2.99
N GLY A 434 5.87 -29.17 2.19
CA GLY A 434 5.77 -28.97 0.76
C GLY A 434 5.03 -27.67 0.39
N VAL A 435 3.94 -27.35 1.09
CA VAL A 435 3.22 -26.07 0.89
C VAL A 435 4.12 -24.90 1.23
N GLN A 436 4.83 -24.93 2.37
CA GLN A 436 5.77 -23.87 2.73
C GLN A 436 6.87 -23.72 1.67
N GLN A 437 7.53 -24.80 1.26
CA GLN A 437 8.62 -24.77 0.28
C GLN A 437 8.19 -24.23 -1.09
N ASN A 438 7.00 -24.60 -1.57
CA ASN A 438 6.50 -24.12 -2.87
C ASN A 438 6.12 -22.63 -2.86
N HIS A 439 5.88 -22.04 -1.68
CA HIS A 439 5.56 -20.62 -1.52
C HIS A 439 6.73 -19.83 -0.89
N GLN A 440 7.91 -20.44 -0.73
CA GLN A 440 9.09 -19.73 -0.22
C GLN A 440 9.62 -18.71 -1.23
N SER A 441 9.91 -17.51 -0.74
CA SER A 441 10.62 -16.51 -1.54
C SER A 441 12.12 -16.81 -1.61
N ARG A 442 12.72 -16.57 -2.77
CA ARG A 442 14.18 -16.66 -2.99
C ARG A 442 14.96 -15.53 -2.29
N ARG A 443 14.26 -14.63 -1.59
CA ARG A 443 14.79 -13.40 -0.98
C ARG A 443 14.54 -13.42 0.53
N LEU A 444 15.59 -13.30 1.33
CA LEU A 444 15.43 -13.10 2.78
C LEU A 444 14.68 -11.80 3.05
N THR A 445 13.67 -11.79 3.90
CA THR A 445 12.96 -10.59 4.36
C THR A 445 12.58 -10.76 5.83
N THR A 446 11.88 -9.79 6.44
CA THR A 446 11.44 -9.92 7.84
C THR A 446 10.47 -11.07 8.02
N THR A 447 9.59 -11.31 7.04
CA THR A 447 8.59 -12.38 7.07
C THR A 447 9.02 -13.62 6.29
N ASN A 448 10.13 -13.56 5.54
CA ASN A 448 10.77 -14.72 4.90
C ASN A 448 12.20 -14.89 5.41
N THR A 449 12.36 -15.53 6.56
CA THR A 449 13.64 -15.58 7.31
C THR A 449 14.64 -16.61 6.77
N THR A 450 14.22 -17.44 5.82
CA THR A 450 15.06 -18.46 5.17
C THR A 450 14.82 -18.46 3.66
N THR A 451 15.83 -18.84 2.88
CA THR A 451 15.69 -19.06 1.44
C THR A 451 15.82 -20.55 1.12
N PRO A 452 15.37 -21.01 -0.06
CA PRO A 452 15.54 -22.40 -0.47
C PRO A 452 17.02 -22.82 -0.41
N ALA A 453 17.25 -24.12 -0.18
CA ALA A 453 18.59 -24.67 -0.05
C ALA A 453 19.44 -24.42 -1.31
N GLY A 454 20.74 -24.16 -1.12
CA GLY A 454 21.70 -23.90 -2.21
C GLY A 454 21.79 -22.44 -2.65
N TYR A 455 20.86 -21.57 -2.23
CA TYR A 455 20.92 -20.14 -2.53
C TYR A 455 21.76 -19.35 -1.52
N VAL A 456 22.62 -18.44 -2.01
CA VAL A 456 23.52 -17.61 -1.17
C VAL A 456 22.97 -16.19 -1.01
N ASN A 457 22.84 -15.69 0.21
CA ASN A 457 22.41 -14.33 0.49
C ASN A 457 23.62 -13.43 0.75
N PHE A 458 23.65 -12.23 0.15
CA PHE A 458 24.74 -11.26 0.32
C PHE A 458 24.31 -10.06 1.17
N PHE A 459 25.28 -9.50 1.90
CA PHE A 459 25.11 -8.33 2.76
C PHE A 459 26.24 -7.34 2.50
N TYR A 460 25.89 -6.07 2.29
CA TYR A 460 26.84 -5.01 1.99
C TYR A 460 27.12 -4.15 3.20
N GLU A 461 28.35 -3.65 3.29
CA GLU A 461 28.75 -2.71 4.31
C GLU A 461 29.81 -1.75 3.78
N ILE A 462 29.63 -0.45 4.03
CA ILE A 462 30.64 0.59 3.84
C ILE A 462 31.01 1.11 5.23
N ALA A 463 32.27 0.93 5.64
CA ALA A 463 32.76 1.42 6.92
C ALA A 463 33.09 2.92 6.85
N SER A 464 33.63 3.38 5.73
CA SER A 464 33.97 4.80 5.55
C SER A 464 34.18 5.15 4.07
N ALA A 465 33.87 6.40 3.72
CA ALA A 465 34.32 7.03 2.49
C ALA A 465 35.11 8.30 2.84
N THR A 466 36.27 8.49 2.21
CA THR A 466 37.16 9.65 2.45
C THR A 466 37.70 10.16 1.12
N VAL A 467 37.91 11.48 1.01
CA VAL A 467 38.55 12.09 -0.16
C VAL A 467 39.88 12.66 0.28
N ASP A 468 40.95 12.24 -0.40
CA ASP A 468 42.29 12.74 -0.13
C ASP A 468 42.42 14.19 -0.58
N ALA A 469 42.85 15.07 0.33
CA ALA A 469 42.89 16.51 0.08
C ALA A 469 43.96 16.93 -0.95
N ALA A 470 45.02 16.12 -1.14
CA ALA A 470 46.10 16.45 -2.06
C ALA A 470 45.81 15.99 -3.50
N THR A 471 45.18 14.82 -3.65
CA THR A 471 44.96 14.15 -4.94
C THR A 471 43.51 14.21 -5.42
N ASN A 472 42.56 14.53 -4.53
CA ASN A 472 41.12 14.43 -4.74
C ASN A 472 40.65 13.00 -5.09
N ASN A 473 41.46 11.98 -4.78
CA ASN A 473 41.07 10.58 -4.94
C ASN A 473 40.10 10.18 -3.83
N LEU A 474 39.12 9.35 -4.17
CA LEU A 474 38.14 8.80 -3.24
C LEU A 474 38.60 7.43 -2.75
N SER A 475 38.67 7.25 -1.43
CA SER A 475 38.93 5.97 -0.78
C SER A 475 37.66 5.48 -0.06
N VAL A 476 37.21 4.27 -0.42
CA VAL A 476 36.02 3.62 0.14
C VAL A 476 36.44 2.33 0.83
N ARG A 477 36.23 2.25 2.15
CA ARG A 477 36.47 1.05 2.95
C ARG A 477 35.17 0.26 3.08
N PHE A 478 35.11 -0.95 2.55
CA PHE A 478 33.87 -1.72 2.42
C PHE A 478 34.10 -3.23 2.59
N ARG A 479 33.04 -3.99 2.87
CA ARG A 479 33.06 -5.45 2.78
C ARG A 479 31.76 -5.99 2.23
N ILE A 480 31.83 -7.19 1.68
CA ILE A 480 30.66 -7.98 1.32
C ILE A 480 30.70 -9.25 2.16
N GLN A 481 29.57 -9.61 2.74
CA GLN A 481 29.40 -10.84 3.50
C GLN A 481 28.35 -11.73 2.84
N GLN A 482 28.41 -13.03 3.12
CA GLN A 482 27.50 -14.03 2.57
C GLN A 482 26.99 -15.01 3.63
N SER A 483 25.81 -15.60 3.39
CA SER A 483 25.22 -16.67 4.19
C SER A 483 24.35 -17.60 3.34
N THR A 484 24.29 -18.89 3.69
CA THR A 484 23.42 -19.91 3.06
C THR A 484 22.20 -20.29 3.90
N ASP A 485 22.10 -19.81 5.15
CA ASP A 485 21.05 -20.24 6.09
C ASP A 485 20.16 -19.08 6.58
N SER A 486 20.76 -18.01 7.07
CA SER A 486 20.10 -16.92 7.79
C SER A 486 20.95 -15.65 7.80
N ALA A 487 20.33 -14.52 8.15
CA ALA A 487 21.06 -13.26 8.34
C ALA A 487 21.99 -13.26 9.59
N ALA A 488 21.95 -14.27 10.46
CA ALA A 488 22.76 -14.32 11.68
C ALA A 488 24.18 -14.88 11.43
N ASN A 489 24.34 -15.84 10.53
CA ASN A 489 25.60 -16.57 10.32
C ASN A 489 26.32 -16.09 9.04
N LYS A 490 26.98 -14.92 9.12
CA LYS A 490 27.64 -14.30 7.96
C LYS A 490 29.14 -14.62 7.91
N THR A 491 29.66 -14.83 6.70
CA THR A 491 31.10 -14.95 6.42
C THR A 491 31.55 -13.89 5.41
N ASN A 492 32.81 -13.44 5.49
CA ASN A 492 33.32 -12.42 4.55
C ASN A 492 33.60 -13.03 3.17
N VAL A 493 33.25 -12.30 2.12
CA VAL A 493 33.52 -12.68 0.72
C VAL A 493 34.97 -12.36 0.37
N VAL A 494 35.64 -13.31 -0.29
CA VAL A 494 36.99 -13.14 -0.83
C VAL A 494 36.91 -12.96 -2.35
N PHE A 495 37.41 -11.85 -2.87
CA PHE A 495 37.45 -11.60 -4.31
C PHE A 495 38.62 -12.34 -4.96
N THR A 496 38.38 -12.99 -6.10
CA THR A 496 39.41 -13.69 -6.88
C THR A 496 39.95 -12.87 -8.04
N GLY A 497 39.30 -11.74 -8.37
CA GLY A 497 39.60 -10.89 -9.53
C GLY A 497 38.89 -11.33 -10.82
N PRO A 498 38.57 -10.41 -11.76
CA PRO A 498 37.90 -10.74 -13.03
C PRO A 498 38.71 -11.72 -13.88
N GLY A 499 38.06 -12.78 -14.36
CA GLY A 499 38.69 -13.77 -15.24
C GLY A 499 39.72 -14.71 -14.58
N ALA A 500 39.87 -14.65 -13.25
CA ALA A 500 40.83 -15.48 -12.52
C ALA A 500 40.37 -16.93 -12.32
N VAL A 501 39.09 -17.24 -12.56
CA VAL A 501 38.52 -18.59 -12.41
C VAL A 501 38.26 -19.18 -13.79
N THR A 502 38.90 -20.32 -14.08
CA THR A 502 38.72 -21.02 -15.36
C THR A 502 37.31 -21.61 -15.43
N GLY A 503 36.56 -21.31 -16.50
CA GLY A 503 35.19 -21.79 -16.69
C GLY A 503 34.07 -20.88 -16.15
N THR A 504 34.38 -19.67 -15.68
CA THR A 504 33.37 -18.64 -15.31
C THR A 504 33.29 -17.51 -16.34
N PRO A 505 32.21 -16.71 -16.33
CA PRO A 505 32.13 -15.48 -17.12
C PRO A 505 33.30 -14.51 -16.84
N ALA A 506 33.72 -13.74 -17.85
CA ALA A 506 34.91 -12.88 -17.77
C ALA A 506 34.79 -11.76 -16.71
N ASP A 507 33.56 -11.40 -16.32
CA ASP A 507 33.23 -10.40 -15.31
C ASP A 507 33.09 -10.97 -13.89
N ALA A 508 33.21 -12.30 -13.72
CA ALA A 508 33.07 -12.95 -12.42
C ALA A 508 34.21 -12.55 -11.48
N VAL A 509 33.85 -12.05 -10.29
CA VAL A 509 34.81 -11.66 -9.23
C VAL A 509 34.83 -12.62 -8.04
N ILE A 510 33.90 -13.60 -8.02
CA ILE A 510 33.80 -14.68 -7.05
C ILE A 510 33.36 -15.98 -7.76
N SER A 511 33.80 -17.14 -7.28
CA SER A 511 33.50 -18.44 -7.89
C SER A 511 32.02 -18.81 -7.75
N GLY A 512 31.41 -19.34 -8.83
CA GLY A 512 29.99 -19.74 -8.87
C GLY A 512 28.99 -18.61 -9.13
N PHE A 513 29.48 -17.39 -9.40
CA PHE A 513 28.65 -16.23 -9.70
C PHE A 513 29.17 -15.43 -10.90
N SER A 514 28.30 -14.61 -11.47
CA SER A 514 28.62 -13.58 -12.47
C SER A 514 28.07 -12.21 -12.05
N GLY A 515 28.45 -11.16 -12.79
CA GLY A 515 28.14 -9.79 -12.40
C GLY A 515 28.94 -9.33 -11.18
N SER A 516 28.77 -8.05 -10.85
CA SER A 516 29.45 -7.43 -9.73
C SER A 516 28.65 -6.24 -9.18
N PRO A 517 28.61 -6.06 -7.85
CA PRO A 517 28.14 -4.84 -7.23
C PRO A 517 28.96 -3.63 -7.68
N SER A 518 28.39 -2.43 -7.50
CA SER A 518 28.99 -1.18 -7.95
C SER A 518 28.76 -0.05 -6.95
N PHE A 519 29.71 0.89 -6.91
CA PHE A 519 29.58 2.13 -6.16
C PHE A 519 28.77 3.16 -6.95
N LEU A 520 27.91 3.92 -6.28
CA LEU A 520 27.25 5.12 -6.79
C LEU A 520 27.82 6.35 -6.10
N LEU A 521 28.17 7.38 -6.88
CA LEU A 521 28.78 8.60 -6.37
C LEU A 521 27.80 9.77 -6.50
N ALA A 522 27.17 10.15 -5.38
CA ALA A 522 26.20 11.23 -5.31
C ALA A 522 26.80 12.50 -4.71
N TYR A 523 26.40 13.67 -5.20
CA TYR A 523 26.90 14.95 -4.69
C TYR A 523 25.93 16.12 -4.97
N ALA A 524 26.23 17.25 -4.34
CA ALA A 524 25.60 18.53 -4.61
C ALA A 524 26.64 19.56 -5.12
N LEU A 525 26.18 20.47 -5.98
CA LEU A 525 26.87 21.70 -6.40
C LEU A 525 25.89 22.86 -6.36
N PRO A 526 26.34 24.14 -6.26
CA PRO A 526 25.44 25.29 -6.29
C PRO A 526 24.48 25.29 -7.49
N GLN A 527 23.22 25.62 -7.24
CA GLN A 527 22.11 25.60 -8.20
C GLN A 527 21.01 26.58 -7.76
N ASP A 528 20.32 27.25 -8.70
CA ASP A 528 19.13 28.09 -8.46
C ASP A 528 19.34 29.19 -7.38
N GLY A 529 20.54 29.77 -7.32
CA GLY A 529 20.90 30.77 -6.30
C GLY A 529 21.14 30.20 -4.89
N ILE A 530 21.18 28.88 -4.74
CA ILE A 530 21.45 28.16 -3.50
C ILE A 530 22.88 27.63 -3.52
N ASP A 531 23.73 28.16 -2.64
CA ASP A 531 25.14 27.76 -2.52
C ASP A 531 25.32 26.35 -1.95
N ASN A 532 24.48 25.99 -0.98
CA ASN A 532 24.53 24.71 -0.29
C ASN A 532 23.17 24.01 -0.41
N PRO A 533 22.91 23.30 -1.51
CA PRO A 533 21.67 22.54 -1.66
C PRO A 533 21.50 21.52 -0.53
N ALA A 534 20.24 21.22 -0.19
CA ALA A 534 19.86 20.18 0.75
C ALA A 534 19.57 18.83 0.06
N ASP A 535 19.59 18.80 -1.28
CA ASP A 535 19.38 17.63 -2.12
C ASP A 535 20.61 17.33 -2.97
N TYR A 536 20.84 16.04 -3.25
CA TYR A 536 21.74 15.67 -4.33
C TYR A 536 21.21 16.27 -5.64
N ASN A 537 22.10 16.77 -6.48
CA ASN A 537 21.72 17.28 -7.80
C ASN A 537 22.63 16.78 -8.92
N ASN A 538 23.73 16.10 -8.57
CA ASN A 538 24.72 15.52 -9.49
C ASN A 538 25.01 16.40 -10.70
N ARG A 539 25.12 17.71 -10.45
CA ARG A 539 25.16 18.70 -11.53
C ARG A 539 26.37 18.46 -12.43
N GLY A 540 26.16 18.57 -13.74
CA GLY A 540 27.16 18.23 -14.75
C GLY A 540 27.11 16.78 -15.24
N LYS A 541 26.15 15.97 -14.77
CA LYS A 541 25.88 14.62 -15.28
C LYS A 541 24.62 14.59 -16.16
N VAL A 542 24.63 13.72 -17.16
CA VAL A 542 23.47 13.50 -18.03
C VAL A 542 22.27 13.04 -17.19
N ALA A 543 21.14 13.72 -17.35
CA ALA A 543 19.92 13.52 -16.57
C ALA A 543 20.15 13.54 -15.05
N ALA A 544 21.16 14.29 -14.58
CA ALA A 544 21.58 14.36 -13.19
C ALA A 544 21.81 12.97 -12.55
N GLN A 545 22.24 11.98 -13.33
CA GLN A 545 22.50 10.64 -12.80
C GLN A 545 23.89 10.53 -12.18
N PRO A 546 24.02 9.90 -11.00
CA PRO A 546 25.32 9.71 -10.35
C PRO A 546 26.19 8.75 -11.18
N ASP A 547 27.51 8.90 -11.07
CA ASP A 547 28.43 7.94 -11.68
C ASP A 547 28.33 6.58 -10.98
N LEU A 548 28.45 5.52 -11.76
CA LEU A 548 28.46 4.14 -11.30
C LEU A 548 29.84 3.51 -11.56
N ILE A 549 30.51 3.05 -10.50
CA ILE A 549 31.86 2.49 -10.56
C ILE A 549 31.81 1.01 -10.13
N SER A 550 32.01 0.10 -11.09
CA SER A 550 31.95 -1.34 -10.84
C SER A 550 33.15 -1.86 -10.05
N ILE A 551 32.89 -2.74 -9.06
CA ILE A 551 33.94 -3.45 -8.32
C ILE A 551 34.78 -4.32 -9.26
N ALA A 552 34.15 -5.03 -10.21
CA ALA A 552 34.88 -5.80 -11.22
C ALA A 552 35.85 -4.92 -12.03
N ASN A 553 35.43 -3.70 -12.40
CA ASN A 553 36.30 -2.79 -13.13
C ASN A 553 37.47 -2.28 -12.28
N LEU A 554 37.27 -2.09 -10.97
CA LEU A 554 38.34 -1.69 -10.04
C LEU A 554 39.30 -2.85 -9.70
N LEU A 555 38.85 -4.09 -9.79
CA LEU A 555 39.70 -5.27 -9.63
C LEU A 555 40.52 -5.59 -10.89
N ALA A 556 40.12 -5.07 -12.06
CA ALA A 556 40.83 -5.29 -13.32
C ALA A 556 42.15 -4.48 -13.37
N PRO A 557 43.34 -5.11 -13.42
CA PRO A 557 44.62 -4.39 -13.35
C PRO A 557 44.81 -3.34 -14.46
N ALA A 558 44.22 -3.56 -15.63
CA ALA A 558 44.29 -2.63 -16.76
C ALA A 558 43.65 -1.25 -16.48
N ASN A 559 42.76 -1.17 -15.47
CA ASN A 559 42.04 0.06 -15.13
C ASN A 559 42.69 0.84 -13.97
N ALA A 560 43.76 0.32 -13.36
CA ALA A 560 44.38 0.90 -12.16
C ALA A 560 44.81 2.36 -12.34
N GLY A 561 45.34 2.71 -13.53
CA GLY A 561 45.81 4.06 -13.85
C GLY A 561 44.76 5.04 -14.37
N THR A 562 43.54 4.57 -14.68
CA THR A 562 42.50 5.39 -15.33
C THR A 562 41.20 5.49 -14.52
N LEU A 563 40.89 4.45 -13.74
CA LEU A 563 39.70 4.38 -12.90
C LEU A 563 40.06 4.32 -11.42
N GLY A 564 40.97 3.43 -11.05
CA GLY A 564 41.26 3.11 -9.66
C GLY A 564 41.53 1.63 -9.43
N SER A 565 41.72 1.26 -8.16
CA SER A 565 42.07 -0.11 -7.75
C SER A 565 41.38 -0.51 -6.44
N ILE A 566 41.35 -1.82 -6.15
CA ILE A 566 40.96 -2.36 -4.84
C ILE A 566 42.16 -3.05 -4.19
N SER A 567 42.33 -2.81 -2.89
CA SER A 567 43.30 -3.47 -2.02
C SER A 567 42.62 -4.12 -0.81
N GLY A 568 43.33 -5.03 -0.13
CA GLY A 568 42.80 -5.80 1.00
C GLY A 568 42.42 -7.24 0.61
N PRO A 569 41.66 -7.96 1.47
CA PRO A 569 41.02 -7.45 2.68
C PRO A 569 42.02 -7.22 3.83
N ASP A 570 41.71 -6.32 4.75
CA ASP A 570 42.40 -6.16 6.03
C ASP A 570 42.04 -7.29 7.02
N ALA A 571 42.65 -7.30 8.21
CA ALA A 571 42.40 -8.32 9.24
C ALA A 571 40.94 -8.38 9.74
N SER A 572 40.15 -7.32 9.53
CA SER A 572 38.72 -7.27 9.84
C SER A 572 37.82 -7.65 8.65
N GLY A 573 38.42 -7.98 7.50
CA GLY A 573 37.73 -8.38 6.29
C GLY A 573 37.30 -7.24 5.37
N TYR A 574 37.78 -6.00 5.59
CA TYR A 574 37.43 -4.86 4.73
C TYR A 574 38.44 -4.66 3.61
N TYR A 575 37.92 -4.38 2.42
CA TYR A 575 38.68 -3.90 1.27
C TYR A 575 38.72 -2.37 1.25
N THR A 576 39.71 -1.81 0.56
CA THR A 576 39.79 -0.39 0.25
C THR A 576 39.80 -0.19 -1.26
N ALA A 577 38.69 0.35 -1.78
CA ALA A 577 38.60 0.83 -3.16
C ALA A 577 39.13 2.26 -3.25
N THR A 578 40.17 2.49 -4.06
CA THR A 578 40.66 3.82 -4.41
C THR A 578 40.18 4.17 -5.80
N ILE A 579 39.37 5.23 -5.93
CA ILE A 579 38.85 5.76 -7.19
C ILE A 579 39.57 7.06 -7.49
N LEU A 580 40.15 7.16 -8.69
CA LEU A 580 40.93 8.33 -9.08
C LEU A 580 40.06 9.57 -9.27
N SER A 581 40.61 10.74 -8.98
CA SER A 581 39.90 12.03 -9.01
C SER A 581 39.16 12.32 -10.32
N ALA A 582 39.70 11.88 -11.46
CA ALA A 582 39.06 11.99 -12.78
C ALA A 582 37.72 11.24 -12.89
N ARG A 583 37.47 10.27 -12.00
CA ARG A 583 36.27 9.43 -11.93
C ARG A 583 35.55 9.51 -10.58
N ALA A 584 36.05 10.34 -9.66
CA ALA A 584 35.47 10.57 -8.34
C ALA A 584 34.51 11.78 -8.37
N PHE A 585 34.56 12.64 -7.36
CA PHE A 585 33.70 13.83 -7.27
C PHE A 585 34.31 15.04 -7.99
N PRO A 586 33.49 15.87 -8.67
CA PRO A 586 33.98 17.10 -9.27
C PRO A 586 34.44 18.11 -8.21
N ALA A 587 35.29 19.05 -8.61
CA ALA A 587 35.76 20.11 -7.72
C ALA A 587 34.59 20.96 -7.20
N GLY A 588 34.64 21.33 -5.91
CA GLY A 588 33.58 22.10 -5.24
C GLY A 588 32.34 21.30 -4.86
N ALA A 589 32.30 19.99 -5.15
CA ALA A 589 31.20 19.13 -4.73
C ALA A 589 31.10 19.06 -3.20
N THR A 590 29.88 19.22 -2.69
CA THR A 590 29.53 19.09 -1.27
C THR A 590 28.53 17.97 -1.09
N MET A 591 28.22 17.63 0.18
CA MET A 591 27.26 16.57 0.54
C MET A 591 27.54 15.27 -0.23
N ARG A 592 28.81 14.90 -0.35
CA ARG A 592 29.21 13.75 -1.15
C ARG A 592 28.83 12.47 -0.42
N ALA A 593 28.33 11.48 -1.14
CA ALA A 593 27.99 10.18 -0.59
C ALA A 593 28.32 9.04 -1.55
N VAL A 594 28.63 7.88 -0.98
CA VAL A 594 28.93 6.65 -1.71
C VAL A 594 27.90 5.60 -1.37
N GLY A 595 27.16 5.14 -2.38
CA GLY A 595 26.27 3.99 -2.27
C GLY A 595 26.93 2.71 -2.78
N LEU A 596 26.65 1.56 -2.18
CA LEU A 596 27.00 0.23 -2.70
C LEU A 596 25.70 -0.53 -3.02
N GLN A 597 25.56 -0.95 -4.28
CA GLN A 597 24.34 -1.50 -4.84
C GLN A 597 24.64 -2.57 -5.91
N ALA A 598 23.60 -3.10 -6.55
CA ALA A 598 23.60 -4.20 -7.52
C ALA A 598 23.84 -5.55 -6.83
N TYR A 599 23.98 -6.61 -7.61
CA TYR A 599 23.96 -7.98 -7.10
C TYR A 599 24.86 -8.90 -7.92
N PHE A 600 25.13 -10.06 -7.32
CA PHE A 600 25.71 -11.20 -8.02
C PHE A 600 24.61 -12.08 -8.60
N THR A 601 24.83 -12.65 -9.78
CA THR A 601 23.98 -13.72 -10.31
C THR A 601 24.62 -15.06 -9.97
N GLN A 602 23.93 -15.88 -9.20
CA GLN A 602 24.39 -17.23 -8.85
C GLN A 602 24.11 -18.17 -10.01
N SER A 603 25.13 -18.88 -10.50
CA SER A 603 25.04 -19.74 -11.69
C SER A 603 25.26 -21.23 -11.40
N ASN A 604 25.63 -21.59 -10.17
CA ASN A 604 25.83 -22.97 -9.73
C ASN A 604 24.58 -23.61 -9.10
N VAL A 605 23.39 -23.15 -9.50
CA VAL A 605 22.07 -23.63 -9.06
C VAL A 605 21.24 -24.04 -10.28
N THR A 606 20.14 -24.76 -10.07
CA THR A 606 19.27 -25.27 -11.14
C THR A 606 18.86 -24.21 -12.16
N GLU A 607 18.66 -22.97 -11.70
CA GLU A 607 18.39 -21.79 -12.53
C GLU A 607 19.22 -20.61 -12.07
N ASN A 608 19.88 -19.91 -13.00
CA ASN A 608 20.60 -18.68 -12.71
C ASN A 608 19.69 -17.70 -11.94
N ALA A 609 20.18 -17.21 -10.80
CA ALA A 609 19.37 -16.37 -9.92
C ALA A 609 20.12 -15.14 -9.45
N GLY A 610 19.51 -13.96 -9.63
CA GLY A 610 19.97 -12.72 -9.01
C GLY A 610 19.92 -12.81 -7.49
N ARG A 611 21.03 -12.51 -6.82
CA ARG A 611 21.18 -12.57 -5.36
C ARG A 611 21.19 -11.15 -4.81
N TYR A 612 20.00 -10.57 -4.75
CA TYR A 612 19.76 -9.19 -4.37
C TYR A 612 20.12 -8.94 -2.90
N ALA A 613 21.07 -8.04 -2.67
CA ALA A 613 21.45 -7.57 -1.34
C ALA A 613 20.85 -6.18 -1.10
N VAL A 614 20.51 -5.90 0.16
CA VAL A 614 20.14 -4.56 0.60
C VAL A 614 21.28 -3.60 0.26
N SER A 615 20.94 -2.52 -0.42
CA SER A 615 21.90 -1.47 -0.72
C SER A 615 22.29 -0.71 0.55
N VAL A 616 23.50 -0.15 0.56
CA VAL A 616 23.97 0.72 1.65
C VAL A 616 24.49 2.04 1.09
N ILE A 617 24.43 3.10 1.87
CA ILE A 617 24.97 4.42 1.51
C ILE A 617 25.64 5.07 2.71
N THR A 618 26.76 5.74 2.47
CA THR A 618 27.55 6.40 3.53
C THR A 618 28.01 7.77 3.03
N PRO A 619 27.87 8.84 3.82
CA PRO A 619 28.42 10.14 3.48
C PRO A 619 29.96 10.09 3.45
N VAL A 620 30.59 10.93 2.63
CA VAL A 620 32.03 11.17 2.71
C VAL A 620 32.32 11.82 4.06
N THR A 621 33.38 11.36 4.71
CA THR A 621 33.78 11.83 6.05
C THR A 621 34.01 13.34 6.02
N GLY A 622 33.33 14.07 6.91
CA GLY A 622 33.41 15.52 7.02
C GLY A 622 32.39 16.30 6.17
N ASP A 623 31.68 15.64 5.25
CA ASP A 623 30.60 16.28 4.49
C ASP A 623 29.29 16.33 5.28
N ALA A 624 28.43 17.29 4.93
CA ALA A 624 27.05 17.32 5.40
C ALA A 624 26.30 16.06 4.93
N VAL A 625 25.46 15.51 5.81
CA VAL A 625 24.62 14.35 5.50
C VAL A 625 23.29 14.83 4.91
N ARG A 626 22.85 14.19 3.82
CA ARG A 626 21.53 14.47 3.25
C ARG A 626 20.43 14.17 4.28
N ARG A 627 19.44 15.05 4.39
CA ARG A 627 18.28 14.87 5.27
C ARG A 627 17.56 13.53 5.07
N LYS A 628 17.17 12.88 6.17
CA LYS A 628 16.26 11.71 6.16
C LYS A 628 14.82 12.21 6.22
N VAL A 629 14.05 11.99 5.15
CA VAL A 629 12.64 12.42 5.04
C VAL A 629 11.70 11.26 5.33
N VAL A 630 12.00 10.08 4.79
CA VAL A 630 11.20 8.86 4.99
C VAL A 630 12.04 7.78 5.65
N ASP A 631 11.38 6.83 6.30
CA ASP A 631 12.02 5.63 6.83
C ASP A 631 11.88 4.46 5.86
N SER A 632 13.00 3.86 5.46
CA SER A 632 12.98 2.69 4.56
C SER A 632 12.25 1.50 5.19
N SER A 633 12.30 1.35 6.53
CA SER A 633 11.57 0.28 7.22
C SER A 633 10.06 0.42 7.07
N LYS A 634 9.54 1.65 7.00
CA LYS A 634 8.11 1.92 6.77
C LYS A 634 7.65 1.50 5.38
N CYS A 635 8.53 1.58 4.37
CA CYS A 635 8.22 1.08 3.02
C CYS A 635 8.08 -0.46 3.00
N ASP A 636 8.95 -1.18 3.71
CA ASP A 636 8.92 -2.66 3.78
C ASP A 636 7.70 -3.20 4.54
N VAL A 637 7.04 -2.37 5.37
CA VAL A 637 5.76 -2.75 5.94
C VAL A 637 4.74 -3.08 4.83
N CYS A 638 4.76 -2.39 3.70
CA CYS A 638 3.88 -2.69 2.56
C CYS A 638 4.56 -3.51 1.47
N HIS A 639 5.85 -3.30 1.22
CA HIS A 639 6.55 -3.88 0.07
C HIS A 639 7.39 -5.12 0.41
N GLU A 640 7.51 -5.46 1.70
CA GLU A 640 8.34 -6.53 2.29
C GLU A 640 9.86 -6.39 2.07
N ARG A 641 10.26 -6.14 0.83
CA ARG A 641 11.59 -5.69 0.43
C ARG A 641 11.46 -4.97 -0.91
N LEU A 642 11.52 -3.65 -0.87
CA LEU A 642 11.44 -2.83 -2.07
C LEU A 642 12.64 -3.06 -2.99
N ASP A 643 12.43 -3.57 -4.20
CA ASP A 643 13.49 -3.73 -5.20
C ASP A 643 13.07 -3.21 -6.58
N PHE A 644 13.88 -2.31 -7.11
CA PHE A 644 13.63 -1.72 -8.42
C PHE A 644 14.85 -1.87 -9.34
N HIS A 645 14.63 -1.57 -10.62
CA HIS A 645 15.66 -1.66 -11.66
C HIS A 645 16.23 -3.08 -11.80
N GLY A 646 15.34 -4.09 -11.77
CA GLY A 646 15.71 -5.52 -11.88
C GLY A 646 16.48 -6.04 -10.67
N GLY A 647 16.23 -5.47 -9.49
CA GLY A 647 16.88 -5.81 -8.22
C GLY A 647 18.25 -5.17 -8.01
N ASN A 648 18.64 -4.20 -8.84
CA ASN A 648 19.89 -3.47 -8.64
C ASN A 648 19.82 -2.45 -7.50
N ARG A 649 18.62 -1.96 -7.15
CA ARG A 649 18.41 -0.99 -6.08
C ARG A 649 17.44 -1.61 -5.10
N VAL A 650 17.91 -1.88 -3.88
CA VAL A 650 17.14 -2.64 -2.88
C VAL A 650 17.08 -1.86 -1.58
N PHE A 651 15.85 -1.64 -1.12
CA PHE A 651 15.45 -1.16 0.20
C PHE A 651 15.83 0.28 0.57
N GLU A 652 17.10 0.65 0.50
CA GLU A 652 17.60 1.91 1.07
C GLU A 652 17.14 3.14 0.26
N ILE A 653 16.18 3.90 0.79
CA ILE A 653 15.59 5.05 0.10
C ILE A 653 16.60 6.17 -0.11
N GLN A 654 17.57 6.38 0.79
CA GLN A 654 18.63 7.36 0.57
C GLN A 654 19.47 7.02 -0.67
N LEU A 655 19.57 5.75 -1.05
CA LEU A 655 20.18 5.36 -2.32
C LEU A 655 19.30 5.76 -3.51
N CYS A 656 17.99 5.54 -3.46
CA CYS A 656 17.08 5.88 -4.54
C CYS A 656 17.18 7.36 -4.93
N ILE A 657 17.31 8.24 -3.93
CA ILE A 657 17.39 9.70 -4.12
C ILE A 657 18.70 10.15 -4.79
N THR A 658 19.74 9.32 -4.79
CA THR A 658 20.96 9.63 -5.55
C THR A 658 20.67 9.76 -7.05
N CYS A 659 19.70 9.02 -7.57
CA CYS A 659 19.23 9.09 -8.96
C CYS A 659 17.94 9.89 -9.10
N HIS A 660 16.96 9.66 -8.21
CA HIS A 660 15.64 10.29 -8.20
C HIS A 660 15.70 11.64 -7.48
N ASN A 661 16.43 12.57 -8.08
CA ASN A 661 16.71 13.89 -7.54
C ASN A 661 15.89 15.00 -8.24
N PRO A 662 15.92 16.26 -7.75
CA PRO A 662 15.11 17.35 -8.28
C PRO A 662 15.30 17.68 -9.77
N ASN A 663 16.35 17.17 -10.41
CA ASN A 663 16.65 17.42 -11.82
C ASN A 663 16.25 16.27 -12.76
N LEU A 664 15.76 15.14 -12.23
CA LEU A 664 15.38 13.99 -13.05
C LEU A 664 13.92 14.07 -13.51
N THR A 665 13.69 13.91 -14.81
CA THR A 665 12.37 13.69 -15.42
C THR A 665 12.29 12.37 -16.16
N SER A 666 11.09 11.91 -16.47
CA SER A 666 10.87 10.77 -17.37
C SER A 666 11.44 11.04 -18.78
N SER A 667 11.74 9.97 -19.53
CA SER A 667 12.59 10.06 -20.74
C SER A 667 11.86 9.75 -22.05
N GLY A 668 10.53 9.57 -22.03
CA GLY A 668 9.74 9.17 -23.20
C GLY A 668 9.95 10.05 -24.43
N ARG A 669 10.13 11.35 -24.24
CA ARG A 669 10.34 12.33 -25.33
C ARG A 669 11.72 12.21 -26.02
N THR A 670 12.59 11.34 -25.52
CA THR A 670 13.88 10.98 -26.16
C THR A 670 13.77 9.83 -27.16
N ILE A 671 12.62 9.16 -27.24
CA ILE A 671 12.44 7.99 -28.11
C ILE A 671 12.52 8.43 -29.58
N THR A 672 13.43 7.82 -30.33
CA THR A 672 13.62 8.06 -31.77
C THR A 672 12.99 6.96 -32.66
N ALA A 673 12.50 5.88 -32.05
CA ALA A 673 11.84 4.80 -32.78
C ALA A 673 10.51 5.27 -33.40
N ASN A 674 10.17 4.72 -34.58
CA ASN A 674 8.89 5.00 -35.23
C ASN A 674 7.75 4.30 -34.48
N LEU A 675 6.94 5.08 -33.75
CA LEU A 675 5.88 4.56 -32.90
C LEU A 675 4.72 3.90 -33.67
N SER A 676 4.49 4.28 -34.93
CA SER A 676 3.40 3.69 -35.74
C SER A 676 3.66 2.23 -36.13
N THR A 677 4.92 1.81 -36.08
CA THR A 677 5.36 0.44 -36.40
C THR A 677 5.98 -0.26 -35.19
N PHE A 678 5.97 0.39 -34.03
CA PHE A 678 6.52 -0.18 -32.81
C PHE A 678 5.63 -1.31 -32.30
N ALA A 679 6.24 -2.45 -31.97
CA ALA A 679 5.54 -3.62 -31.45
C ALA A 679 5.20 -3.44 -29.96
N PHE A 680 4.13 -2.70 -29.67
CA PHE A 680 3.60 -2.58 -28.32
C PHE A 680 3.00 -3.91 -27.84
N THR A 681 3.23 -4.24 -26.58
CA THR A 681 2.52 -5.33 -25.91
C THR A 681 1.02 -5.01 -25.77
N PRO A 682 0.13 -6.00 -25.57
CA PRO A 682 -1.29 -5.74 -25.36
C PRO A 682 -1.59 -4.76 -24.21
N VAL A 683 -0.85 -4.85 -23.11
CA VAL A 683 -0.97 -3.93 -21.96
C VAL A 683 -0.56 -2.51 -22.35
N GLN A 684 0.54 -2.34 -23.07
CA GLN A 684 0.96 -1.02 -23.55
C GLN A 684 -0.04 -0.43 -24.53
N GLN A 685 -0.60 -1.26 -25.41
CA GLN A 685 -1.64 -0.82 -26.35
C GLN A 685 -2.89 -0.34 -25.60
N ALA A 686 -3.33 -1.07 -24.57
CA ALA A 686 -4.45 -0.67 -23.73
C ALA A 686 -4.19 0.68 -23.02
N ILE A 687 -2.99 0.87 -22.48
CA ILE A 687 -2.57 2.14 -21.85
C ILE A 687 -2.60 3.29 -22.87
N LEU A 688 -2.02 3.10 -24.06
CA LEU A 688 -2.00 4.13 -25.10
C LEU A 688 -3.41 4.50 -25.58
N THR A 689 -4.30 3.51 -25.70
CA THR A 689 -5.72 3.74 -26.02
C THR A 689 -6.43 4.50 -24.91
N GLU A 690 -6.21 4.15 -23.63
CA GLU A 690 -6.76 4.89 -22.49
C GLU A 690 -6.27 6.34 -22.45
N TRP A 691 -5.02 6.56 -22.85
CA TRP A 691 -4.42 7.88 -22.91
C TRP A 691 -4.83 8.68 -24.15
N GLU A 692 -5.58 8.08 -25.08
CA GLU A 692 -5.92 8.66 -26.38
C GLU A 692 -4.66 9.12 -27.15
N PHE A 693 -3.56 8.36 -27.02
CA PHE A 693 -2.27 8.70 -27.60
C PHE A 693 -2.17 8.23 -29.06
N ASP A 694 -1.95 9.17 -29.98
CA ASP A 694 -1.80 8.88 -31.41
C ASP A 694 -0.35 8.56 -31.76
N THR A 695 -0.07 7.27 -31.97
CA THR A 695 1.26 6.77 -32.37
C THR A 695 1.59 7.05 -33.84
N THR A 696 0.64 7.50 -34.64
CA THR A 696 0.80 7.77 -36.08
C THR A 696 1.34 9.17 -36.37
N LEU A 697 1.32 10.07 -35.39
CA LEU A 697 1.84 11.42 -35.54
C LEU A 697 3.33 11.43 -35.91
N THR A 698 3.71 12.35 -36.79
CA THR A 698 5.13 12.68 -37.01
C THR A 698 5.75 13.12 -35.68
N ASN A 699 6.85 12.49 -35.29
CA ASN A 699 7.49 12.69 -33.99
C ASN A 699 6.55 12.46 -32.78
N ALA A 700 5.64 11.48 -32.87
CA ALA A 700 4.67 11.15 -31.81
C ALA A 700 5.30 11.11 -30.40
N ALA A 701 6.53 10.60 -30.26
CA ALA A 701 7.24 10.54 -28.98
C ALA A 701 7.39 11.90 -28.27
N LEU A 702 7.47 13.02 -29.00
CA LEU A 702 7.54 14.36 -28.40
C LEU A 702 6.27 14.76 -27.65
N ASN A 703 5.14 14.12 -27.95
CA ASN A 703 3.86 14.29 -27.29
C ASN A 703 3.65 13.34 -26.11
N PHE A 704 4.60 12.45 -25.82
CA PHE A 704 4.48 11.62 -24.61
C PHE A 704 4.45 12.51 -23.36
N PRO A 705 3.67 12.12 -22.33
CA PRO A 705 3.71 12.81 -21.07
C PRO A 705 5.12 12.70 -20.45
N GLU A 706 5.63 13.84 -20.02
CA GLU A 706 6.84 13.97 -19.22
C GLU A 706 6.45 14.48 -17.83
N THR A 707 7.04 13.89 -16.81
CA THR A 707 6.77 14.20 -15.41
C THR A 707 8.08 14.17 -14.62
N SER A 708 8.08 14.80 -13.45
CA SER A 708 9.21 14.68 -12.54
C SER A 708 9.38 13.25 -12.06
N ASN A 709 10.63 12.79 -12.10
CA ASN A 709 11.08 11.56 -11.47
C ASN A 709 11.96 11.87 -10.24
N ASN A 710 11.85 13.07 -9.69
CA ASN A 710 12.27 13.34 -8.32
C ASN A 710 11.48 12.45 -7.35
N LEU A 711 12.13 11.93 -6.31
CA LEU A 711 11.54 10.86 -5.51
C LEU A 711 10.20 11.26 -4.87
N LYS A 712 10.08 12.47 -4.32
CA LYS A 712 8.84 12.93 -3.68
C LYS A 712 7.66 12.93 -4.66
N ASP A 713 7.88 13.40 -5.89
CA ASP A 713 6.84 13.58 -6.90
C ASP A 713 6.43 12.23 -7.50
N MET A 714 7.41 11.36 -7.75
CA MET A 714 7.17 10.00 -8.25
C MET A 714 6.42 9.15 -7.22
N ILE A 715 6.86 9.13 -5.96
CA ILE A 715 6.24 8.27 -4.93
C ILE A 715 4.83 8.75 -4.59
N HIS A 716 4.62 10.06 -4.39
CA HIS A 716 3.28 10.60 -4.18
C HIS A 716 2.40 10.43 -5.42
N GLY A 717 2.91 10.69 -6.62
CA GLY A 717 2.14 10.57 -7.86
C GLY A 717 1.67 9.14 -8.15
N ILE A 718 2.53 8.14 -7.88
CA ILE A 718 2.18 6.71 -8.03
C ILE A 718 1.13 6.29 -6.98
N HIS A 719 1.34 6.62 -5.71
CA HIS A 719 0.43 6.20 -4.64
C HIS A 719 -0.89 7.00 -4.59
N ALA A 720 -0.90 8.24 -5.07
CA ALA A 720 -2.14 9.01 -5.23
C ALA A 720 -2.92 8.62 -6.50
N GLY A 721 -2.45 7.63 -7.26
CA GLY A 721 -2.90 7.28 -8.61
C GLY A 721 -4.41 7.36 -8.84
N GLN A 722 -5.20 6.58 -8.09
CA GLN A 722 -6.67 6.55 -8.19
C GLN A 722 -7.39 7.79 -7.65
N GLU A 723 -6.75 8.57 -6.77
CA GLU A 723 -7.34 9.75 -6.12
C GLU A 723 -7.12 11.04 -6.93
N ARG A 724 -6.09 11.06 -7.79
CA ARG A 724 -5.73 12.21 -8.61
C ARG A 724 -6.78 12.51 -9.68
N SER A 725 -7.05 13.79 -9.91
CA SER A 725 -7.89 14.24 -11.02
C SER A 725 -7.19 14.10 -12.37
N THR A 726 -5.86 14.23 -12.38
CA THR A 726 -4.97 14.01 -13.53
C THR A 726 -4.04 12.85 -13.18
N PRO A 727 -4.27 11.65 -13.75
CA PRO A 727 -3.45 10.47 -13.46
C PRO A 727 -1.96 10.73 -13.69
N PHE A 728 -1.11 10.21 -12.80
CA PHE A 728 0.33 10.24 -13.01
C PHE A 728 0.71 9.25 -14.14
N ARG A 729 1.29 9.78 -15.23
CA ARG A 729 1.67 9.04 -16.43
C ARG A 729 3.17 9.17 -16.62
N ASP A 730 3.88 8.05 -16.63
CA ASP A 730 5.33 8.03 -16.82
C ASP A 730 5.68 7.17 -18.04
N VAL A 731 6.44 7.76 -18.96
CA VAL A 731 6.98 7.11 -20.15
C VAL A 731 8.49 7.14 -20.08
N ARG A 732 9.11 5.96 -20.16
CA ARG A 732 10.56 5.82 -20.12
C ARG A 732 11.08 5.19 -21.40
N ASN A 733 12.16 5.76 -21.91
CA ASN A 733 13.04 5.10 -22.88
C ASN A 733 13.89 4.07 -22.11
N GLY A 734 13.56 2.79 -22.27
CA GLY A 734 14.08 1.70 -21.47
C GLY A 734 15.56 1.37 -21.76
N PRO A 735 16.21 0.55 -20.91
CA PRO A 735 17.66 0.31 -20.95
C PRO A 735 18.14 -0.59 -22.11
N GLY A 736 17.32 -0.82 -23.14
CA GLY A 736 17.69 -1.57 -24.33
C GLY A 736 17.11 -0.90 -25.58
N ALA A 737 17.82 -0.98 -26.70
CA ALA A 737 17.37 -0.41 -27.97
C ALA A 737 15.93 -0.88 -28.29
N GLY A 738 15.01 0.07 -28.46
CA GLY A 738 13.62 -0.23 -28.79
C GLY A 738 12.77 -0.80 -27.63
N ARG A 739 13.10 -0.54 -26.36
CA ARG A 739 12.20 -0.84 -25.22
C ARG A 739 11.55 0.44 -24.71
N ILE A 740 10.23 0.50 -24.74
CA ILE A 740 9.44 1.59 -24.17
C ILE A 740 8.76 1.06 -22.91
N THR A 741 8.81 1.81 -21.81
CA THR A 741 8.04 1.48 -20.59
C THR A 741 6.96 2.53 -20.40
N LEU A 742 5.71 2.09 -20.23
CA LEU A 742 4.55 2.92 -19.94
C LEU A 742 4.04 2.57 -18.54
N ILE A 743 3.91 3.56 -17.68
CA ILE A 743 3.35 3.42 -16.34
C ILE A 743 2.09 4.28 -16.28
N ASN A 744 0.94 3.63 -16.12
CA ASN A 744 -0.33 4.30 -15.83
C ASN A 744 -0.62 4.18 -14.35
N ALA A 745 -0.34 5.22 -13.56
CA ALA A 745 -0.62 5.17 -12.14
C ALA A 745 -2.12 5.31 -11.82
N GLY A 746 -2.96 5.74 -12.77
CA GLY A 746 -4.41 5.90 -12.56
C GLY A 746 -5.12 4.60 -12.17
N SER A 747 -4.52 3.44 -12.45
CA SER A 747 -5.03 2.13 -12.02
C SER A 747 -4.46 1.65 -10.69
N ILE A 748 -3.44 2.32 -10.13
CA ILE A 748 -2.76 1.90 -8.90
C ILE A 748 -3.55 2.40 -7.68
N ALA A 749 -4.07 1.45 -6.90
CA ALA A 749 -4.69 1.72 -5.61
C ALA A 749 -3.63 1.80 -4.51
N PHE A 750 -3.81 2.72 -3.56
CA PHE A 750 -3.02 2.74 -2.34
C PHE A 750 -3.79 2.03 -1.22
N PRO A 751 -3.20 1.02 -0.57
CA PRO A 751 -3.92 0.21 0.42
C PRO A 751 -4.22 0.97 1.72
N ASN A 752 -3.49 2.03 2.02
CA ASN A 752 -3.65 2.84 3.23
C ASN A 752 -4.42 4.14 2.92
N LEU A 753 -4.68 4.96 3.94
CA LEU A 753 -5.16 6.31 3.76
C LEU A 753 -4.04 7.19 3.19
N LEU A 754 -4.26 7.79 2.02
CA LEU A 754 -3.26 8.64 1.36
C LEU A 754 -2.80 9.83 2.23
N GLY A 755 -3.70 10.36 3.08
CA GLY A 755 -3.39 11.43 4.03
C GLY A 755 -2.54 10.99 5.23
N ASN A 756 -2.31 9.69 5.44
CA ASN A 756 -1.48 9.22 6.54
C ASN A 756 0.01 9.39 6.21
N CYS A 757 0.54 10.59 6.43
CA CYS A 757 1.93 10.93 6.15
C CYS A 757 2.91 10.03 6.91
N GLU A 758 2.56 9.63 8.14
CA GLU A 758 3.38 8.80 9.02
C GLU A 758 3.53 7.36 8.51
N ALA A 759 2.73 6.93 7.53
CA ALA A 759 2.93 5.66 6.84
C ALA A 759 4.29 5.58 6.13
N CYS A 760 4.91 6.72 5.80
CA CYS A 760 6.22 6.78 5.12
C CYS A 760 7.22 7.69 5.83
N HIS A 761 6.76 8.85 6.30
CA HIS A 761 7.62 9.92 6.78
C HIS A 761 8.21 9.63 8.16
N VAL A 762 9.40 10.17 8.41
CA VAL A 762 9.99 10.21 9.76
C VAL A 762 9.25 11.27 10.58
N THR A 763 8.80 10.87 11.76
CA THR A 763 8.28 11.76 12.81
C THR A 763 9.44 12.12 13.75
N ASP A 764 9.53 13.39 14.11
CA ASP A 764 10.55 13.92 15.04
C ASP A 764 12.02 13.54 14.70
N PRO A 765 12.53 13.95 13.52
CA PRO A 765 13.91 13.68 13.18
C PRO A 765 14.81 14.42 14.19
N ALA A 766 15.62 13.66 14.93
CA ALA A 766 16.58 14.16 15.90
C ALA A 766 15.98 14.92 17.11
N ASN A 767 14.77 14.56 17.56
CA ASN A 767 14.13 15.15 18.76
C ASN A 767 13.98 16.67 18.63
N THR A 768 13.63 17.12 17.43
CA THR A 768 13.42 18.54 17.06
C THR A 768 11.97 18.98 17.26
N ASN A 769 11.07 18.05 17.64
CA ASN A 769 9.63 18.24 17.72
C ASN A 769 9.01 18.71 16.38
N ARG A 770 9.63 18.31 15.25
CA ARG A 770 9.17 18.62 13.90
C ARG A 770 8.84 17.35 13.13
N VAL A 771 7.98 17.44 12.13
CA VAL A 771 7.69 16.33 11.20
C VAL A 771 8.29 16.62 9.84
N THR A 772 8.64 15.57 9.09
CA THR A 772 9.30 15.72 7.77
C THR A 772 8.33 16.03 6.62
N TYR A 773 7.03 16.11 6.91
CA TYR A 773 5.96 16.51 5.99
C TYR A 773 5.37 17.89 6.33
N ASP A 774 6.04 18.67 7.19
CA ASP A 774 5.66 20.06 7.43
C ASP A 774 5.94 20.90 6.16
N VAL A 775 5.13 21.96 5.99
CA VAL A 775 5.29 22.95 4.92
C VAL A 775 6.53 23.83 5.12
N GLU A 776 7.05 23.91 6.34
CA GLU A 776 8.33 24.56 6.65
C GLU A 776 9.52 23.71 6.15
N LEU A 777 9.83 23.84 4.86
CA LEU A 777 10.94 23.12 4.26
C LEU A 777 12.31 23.63 4.79
N PRO A 778 13.30 22.73 4.95
CA PRO A 778 14.67 23.13 5.28
C PRO A 778 15.26 24.10 4.25
N ALA A 779 16.19 24.94 4.69
CA ALA A 779 16.95 25.79 3.78
C ALA A 779 17.70 24.94 2.74
N GLY A 780 17.76 25.43 1.50
CA GLY A 780 18.49 24.81 0.40
C GLY A 780 17.76 23.68 -0.33
N VAL A 781 16.50 23.40 -0.03
CA VAL A 781 15.69 22.46 -0.85
C VAL A 781 15.52 23.03 -2.26
N LEU A 782 15.79 22.20 -3.26
CA LEU A 782 15.79 22.63 -4.66
C LEU A 782 14.39 22.56 -5.30
N PRO A 783 14.08 23.48 -6.24
CA PRO A 783 12.96 23.35 -7.15
C PRO A 783 12.97 22.03 -7.92
N THR A 784 11.78 21.50 -8.21
CA THR A 784 11.61 20.24 -8.94
C THR A 784 11.47 20.50 -10.42
N THR A 785 12.29 19.83 -11.23
CA THR A 785 12.15 19.78 -12.68
C THR A 785 11.00 18.86 -13.03
N ASN A 786 9.96 19.41 -13.64
CA ASN A 786 8.80 18.66 -14.12
C ASN A 786 8.99 18.21 -15.57
N VAL A 787 9.57 19.06 -16.41
CA VAL A 787 9.86 18.75 -17.82
C VAL A 787 11.24 19.26 -18.19
N THR A 788 12.05 18.38 -18.78
CA THR A 788 13.31 18.74 -19.40
C THR A 788 13.06 19.23 -20.82
N GLN A 789 13.53 20.43 -21.16
CA GLN A 789 13.34 20.97 -22.52
C GLN A 789 14.44 21.95 -22.91
N ASN A 790 14.69 22.05 -24.22
CA ASN A 790 15.63 23.01 -24.80
C ASN A 790 14.95 24.26 -25.38
N ASN A 791 13.62 24.27 -25.48
CA ASN A 791 12.88 25.37 -26.07
C ASN A 791 11.48 25.50 -25.46
N ILE A 792 11.10 26.73 -25.14
CA ILE A 792 9.77 27.05 -24.61
C ILE A 792 8.71 26.84 -25.69
N ASP A 793 9.01 27.12 -26.97
CA ASP A 793 8.10 26.86 -28.09
C ASP A 793 8.00 25.35 -28.37
N PRO A 794 6.83 24.70 -28.13
CA PRO A 794 6.63 23.28 -28.39
C PRO A 794 6.87 22.88 -29.85
N ALA A 795 6.55 23.75 -30.81
CA ALA A 795 6.69 23.47 -32.24
C ALA A 795 8.14 23.40 -32.69
N ALA A 796 9.05 24.06 -31.96
CA ALA A 796 10.48 24.09 -32.25
C ALA A 796 11.26 22.93 -31.59
N ARG A 797 10.60 22.04 -30.84
CA ARG A 797 11.25 20.94 -30.12
C ARG A 797 11.57 19.77 -31.07
N THR A 798 12.69 19.12 -30.85
CA THR A 798 13.10 17.90 -31.58
C THR A 798 13.59 16.85 -30.60
N ALA A 799 13.51 15.56 -30.95
CA ALA A 799 13.99 14.48 -30.07
C ALA A 799 15.49 14.61 -29.77
N ALA A 800 16.27 15.04 -30.77
CA ALA A 800 17.69 15.36 -30.60
C ALA A 800 17.90 16.54 -29.64
N GLY A 801 17.09 17.60 -29.76
CA GLY A 801 17.13 18.75 -28.87
C GLY A 801 16.78 18.41 -27.41
N ILE A 802 15.76 17.59 -27.19
CA ILE A 802 15.41 17.08 -25.85
C ILE A 802 16.52 16.18 -25.30
N THR A 803 17.09 15.29 -26.13
CA THR A 803 18.23 14.45 -25.73
C THR A 803 19.45 15.29 -25.33
N ALA A 804 19.74 16.35 -26.08
CA ALA A 804 20.80 17.29 -25.74
C ALA A 804 20.52 18.05 -24.44
N ALA A 805 19.28 18.51 -24.22
CA ALA A 805 18.87 19.19 -22.99
C ALA A 805 19.11 18.34 -21.73
N ARG A 806 18.94 17.01 -21.83
CA ARG A 806 19.25 16.09 -20.73
C ARG A 806 20.73 16.07 -20.37
N GLY A 807 21.62 16.42 -21.28
CA GLY A 807 23.06 16.60 -21.01
C GLY A 807 23.38 17.86 -20.21
N THR A 808 22.44 18.81 -20.13
CA THR A 808 22.63 20.13 -19.52
C THR A 808 21.66 20.40 -18.38
N VAL A 809 21.01 19.38 -17.80
CA VAL A 809 20.14 19.60 -16.63
C VAL A 809 20.96 19.97 -15.38
N PRO A 810 20.49 20.93 -14.55
CA PRO A 810 19.39 21.85 -14.83
C PRO A 810 19.75 22.89 -15.90
N ASN A 811 18.81 23.23 -16.78
CA ASN A 811 18.96 24.32 -17.76
C ASN A 811 17.85 25.39 -17.63
N PRO A 812 18.05 26.61 -18.17
CA PRO A 812 17.12 27.73 -17.98
C PRO A 812 15.72 27.52 -18.59
N GLN A 813 15.60 26.62 -19.58
CA GLN A 813 14.34 26.37 -20.29
C GLN A 813 13.50 25.27 -19.63
N ASP A 814 14.07 24.47 -18.73
CA ASP A 814 13.35 23.43 -17.98
C ASP A 814 12.11 24.00 -17.31
N LEU A 815 10.99 23.26 -17.37
CA LEU A 815 9.81 23.61 -16.59
C LEU A 815 9.98 23.10 -15.17
N VAL A 816 9.94 24.02 -14.21
CA VAL A 816 10.17 23.76 -12.81
C VAL A 816 9.00 24.21 -11.95
N ILE A 817 8.88 23.58 -10.79
CA ILE A 817 7.93 23.92 -9.74
C ILE A 817 8.73 24.21 -8.46
N ALA A 818 8.34 25.26 -7.75
CA ALA A 818 8.93 25.63 -6.47
C ALA A 818 8.83 24.49 -5.43
N PRO A 819 9.74 24.43 -4.45
CA PRO A 819 9.83 23.32 -3.51
C PRO A 819 8.52 22.95 -2.80
N THR A 820 7.78 23.94 -2.28
CA THR A 820 6.58 23.70 -1.46
C THR A 820 5.43 23.22 -2.34
N THR A 821 5.13 23.96 -3.40
CA THR A 821 4.07 23.62 -4.37
C THR A 821 4.29 22.24 -4.97
N GLY A 822 5.55 21.89 -5.32
CA GLY A 822 5.87 20.57 -5.87
C GLY A 822 5.49 19.42 -4.93
N ALA A 823 5.65 19.61 -3.61
CA ALA A 823 5.25 18.59 -2.64
C ALA A 823 3.71 18.42 -2.58
N CYS A 824 2.96 19.53 -2.64
CA CYS A 824 1.50 19.52 -2.52
C CYS A 824 0.79 19.05 -3.79
N ILE A 825 1.21 19.53 -4.96
CA ILE A 825 0.53 19.29 -6.24
C ILE A 825 0.63 17.84 -6.72
N SER A 826 1.53 17.06 -6.13
CA SER A 826 1.65 15.62 -6.36
C SER A 826 0.43 14.83 -5.87
N CYS A 827 -0.36 15.38 -4.94
CA CYS A 827 -1.64 14.81 -4.50
C CYS A 827 -2.82 15.77 -4.74
N HIS A 828 -2.60 17.08 -4.58
CA HIS A 828 -3.62 18.12 -4.75
C HIS A 828 -3.59 18.73 -6.16
N ASP A 829 -4.13 18.01 -7.13
CA ASP A 829 -3.99 18.36 -8.56
C ASP A 829 -5.26 18.93 -9.22
N THR A 830 -6.33 19.16 -8.44
CA THR A 830 -7.60 19.69 -8.95
C THR A 830 -7.44 21.13 -9.45
N PRO A 831 -8.28 21.59 -10.41
CA PRO A 831 -8.24 22.97 -10.89
C PRO A 831 -8.37 24.02 -9.77
N ILE A 832 -9.22 23.75 -8.76
CA ILE A 832 -9.42 24.64 -7.62
C ILE A 832 -8.17 24.68 -6.72
N ALA A 833 -7.56 23.53 -6.45
CA ALA A 833 -6.33 23.46 -5.65
C ALA A 833 -5.19 24.23 -6.33
N LYS A 834 -5.00 24.06 -7.65
CA LYS A 834 -4.00 24.80 -8.42
C LYS A 834 -4.23 26.32 -8.39
N ALA A 835 -5.47 26.76 -8.58
CA ALA A 835 -5.82 28.17 -8.50
C ALA A 835 -5.56 28.76 -7.10
N HIS A 836 -5.88 28.00 -6.04
CA HIS A 836 -5.57 28.36 -4.67
C HIS A 836 -4.05 28.49 -4.45
N MET A 837 -3.24 27.54 -4.93
CA MET A 837 -1.78 27.62 -4.84
C MET A 837 -1.24 28.88 -5.53
N GLN A 838 -1.72 29.19 -6.75
CA GLN A 838 -1.30 30.38 -7.49
C GLN A 838 -1.66 31.68 -6.79
N ALA A 839 -2.85 31.76 -6.19
CA ALA A 839 -3.27 32.91 -5.38
C ALA A 839 -2.35 33.15 -4.17
N ASN A 840 -1.60 32.14 -3.73
CA ASN A 840 -0.67 32.17 -2.60
C ASN A 840 0.79 32.08 -3.03
N GLY A 841 1.10 32.50 -4.26
CA GLY A 841 2.47 32.70 -4.74
C GLY A 841 3.08 31.54 -5.52
N ALA A 842 2.34 30.45 -5.76
CA ALA A 842 2.83 29.37 -6.61
C ALA A 842 2.93 29.82 -8.07
N LEU A 843 4.12 29.66 -8.66
CA LEU A 843 4.31 29.83 -10.10
C LEU A 843 4.02 28.53 -10.85
N LEU A 844 2.80 28.43 -11.37
CA LEU A 844 2.37 27.32 -12.23
C LEU A 844 2.12 27.81 -13.66
N GLY A 845 2.47 26.99 -14.65
CA GLY A 845 2.35 27.30 -16.08
C GLY A 845 0.90 27.47 -16.55
N ALA A 846 0.67 28.13 -17.69
CA ALA A 846 -0.68 28.47 -18.19
C ALA A 846 -1.53 27.25 -18.63
N GLY A 847 -0.93 26.07 -18.77
CA GLY A 847 -1.58 24.82 -19.21
C GLY A 847 -2.38 24.07 -18.15
N LEU A 848 -2.85 24.74 -17.09
CA LEU A 848 -3.39 24.14 -15.85
C LEU A 848 -4.59 23.18 -16.04
N ASN A 849 -5.29 23.32 -17.16
CA ASN A 849 -6.49 22.55 -17.53
C ASN A 849 -6.23 21.58 -18.71
N GLY A 850 -4.98 21.38 -19.11
CA GLY A 850 -4.63 20.40 -20.14
C GLY A 850 -4.77 18.96 -19.62
N PRO A 851 -5.05 17.97 -20.49
CA PRO A 851 -5.27 16.57 -20.09
C PRO A 851 -3.99 15.83 -19.62
N SER A 852 -2.86 16.53 -19.49
CA SER A 852 -1.55 15.96 -19.17
C SER A 852 -0.83 16.84 -18.15
N TYR A 853 -0.19 16.22 -17.15
CA TYR A 853 0.65 16.84 -16.11
C TYR A 853 1.93 17.50 -16.66
N THR A 854 2.07 17.61 -17.98
CA THR A 854 3.28 18.05 -18.70
C THR A 854 3.59 19.54 -18.53
N ASP A 855 2.61 20.42 -18.35
CA ASP A 855 2.85 21.89 -18.46
C ASP A 855 2.58 22.65 -17.16
N VAL A 856 2.71 21.97 -16.02
CA VAL A 856 2.36 22.50 -14.69
C VAL A 856 3.39 23.52 -14.15
N GLY A 857 4.64 23.51 -14.64
CA GLY A 857 5.70 24.41 -14.19
C GLY A 857 5.92 25.67 -15.05
N VAL A 858 6.83 26.54 -14.59
CA VAL A 858 7.34 27.69 -15.35
C VAL A 858 8.79 27.45 -15.79
N ALA A 859 9.27 28.18 -16.79
CA ALA A 859 10.69 28.09 -17.18
C ALA A 859 11.59 28.42 -15.99
N ARG A 860 12.66 27.66 -15.79
CA ARG A 860 13.60 27.82 -14.66
C ARG A 860 14.14 29.24 -14.53
N SER A 861 14.46 29.89 -15.66
CA SER A 861 14.90 31.29 -15.65
C SER A 861 13.90 32.26 -15.01
N VAL A 862 12.60 31.96 -15.06
CA VAL A 862 11.55 32.77 -14.42
C VAL A 862 11.55 32.55 -12.91
N LEU A 863 11.70 31.30 -12.47
CA LEU A 863 11.75 30.96 -11.04
C LEU A 863 13.04 31.50 -10.39
N ASP A 864 14.18 31.37 -11.08
CA ASP A 864 15.48 31.86 -10.61
C ASP A 864 15.49 33.38 -10.41
N ALA A 865 14.70 34.12 -11.19
CA ALA A 865 14.55 35.57 -11.04
C ALA A 865 13.85 35.98 -9.74
N MET A 866 13.05 35.09 -9.11
CA MET A 866 12.45 35.33 -7.80
C MET A 866 13.42 35.04 -6.65
N GLY A 867 14.24 34.01 -6.81
CA GLY A 867 15.27 33.61 -5.86
C GLY A 867 14.77 32.91 -4.57
N PRO A 868 15.69 32.29 -3.81
CA PRO A 868 15.42 31.68 -2.50
C PRO A 868 15.15 32.73 -1.40
N PRO A 869 14.59 32.34 -0.23
CA PRO A 869 14.32 30.97 0.21
C PRO A 869 12.96 30.39 -0.22
N ASN A 870 11.98 31.25 -0.53
CA ASN A 870 10.59 30.81 -0.71
C ASN A 870 10.11 30.85 -2.17
N PHE A 871 10.91 31.37 -3.11
CA PHE A 871 10.50 31.51 -4.53
C PHE A 871 9.10 32.14 -4.70
N GLY A 872 8.71 33.05 -3.79
CA GLY A 872 7.40 33.72 -3.74
C GLY A 872 6.26 32.98 -3.03
N GLU A 873 6.46 31.75 -2.55
CA GLU A 873 5.43 30.96 -1.88
C GLU A 873 5.10 31.49 -0.47
N GLN A 874 3.80 31.57 -0.15
CA GLN A 874 3.29 32.06 1.15
C GLN A 874 2.53 30.99 1.96
N CYS A 875 2.67 29.71 1.58
CA CYS A 875 1.89 28.59 2.14
C CYS A 875 2.03 28.45 3.67
N VAL A 876 3.24 28.69 4.20
CA VAL A 876 3.57 28.55 5.63
C VAL A 876 2.70 29.43 6.53
N LEU A 877 2.18 30.56 6.01
CA LEU A 877 1.33 31.48 6.80
C LEU A 877 0.04 30.81 7.30
N CYS A 878 -0.51 29.89 6.52
CA CYS A 878 -1.78 29.22 6.83
C CYS A 878 -1.59 27.72 7.14
N HIS A 879 -0.59 27.08 6.53
CA HIS A 879 -0.34 25.65 6.63
C HIS A 879 0.81 25.25 7.57
N GLY A 880 1.53 26.24 8.11
CA GLY A 880 2.61 25.98 9.06
C GLY A 880 2.12 25.36 10.37
N THR A 881 3.05 24.82 11.15
CA THR A 881 2.78 24.28 12.47
C THR A 881 2.02 25.30 13.35
N GLY A 882 0.91 24.88 13.96
CA GLY A 882 0.04 25.69 14.81
C GLY A 882 -0.83 26.71 14.07
N ARG A 883 -0.88 26.69 12.74
CA ARG A 883 -1.70 27.59 11.94
C ARG A 883 -3.10 27.03 11.68
N ILE A 884 -3.98 27.86 11.13
CA ILE A 884 -5.40 27.55 10.91
C ILE A 884 -5.64 26.30 10.05
N ALA A 885 -4.70 25.96 9.17
CA ALA A 885 -4.73 24.78 8.32
C ALA A 885 -3.42 23.99 8.41
N ASP A 886 -2.87 23.86 9.63
CA ASP A 886 -1.69 23.04 9.94
C ASP A 886 -1.77 21.67 9.23
N VAL A 887 -0.73 21.36 8.44
CA VAL A 887 -0.66 20.14 7.62
C VAL A 887 -0.85 18.88 8.47
N THR A 888 -0.27 18.84 9.67
CA THR A 888 -0.37 17.69 10.58
C THR A 888 -1.81 17.51 11.03
N VAL A 889 -2.48 18.59 11.44
CA VAL A 889 -3.85 18.53 11.96
C VAL A 889 -4.85 18.14 10.87
N VAL A 890 -4.74 18.72 9.68
CA VAL A 890 -5.71 18.45 8.60
C VAL A 890 -5.55 17.07 7.95
N HIS A 891 -4.39 16.42 8.14
CA HIS A 891 -4.10 15.07 7.65
C HIS A 891 -4.13 13.98 8.73
N GLN A 892 -4.27 14.34 10.02
CA GLN A 892 -4.54 13.38 11.10
C GLN A 892 -5.92 12.73 10.92
N ARG A 893 -5.92 11.45 10.55
CA ARG A 893 -7.13 10.62 10.45
C ARG A 893 -6.88 9.19 10.88
#